data_AF-A0A0U2VGS7-F1
#
_entry.id   AF-A0A0U2VGS7-F1
#
_cell.length_a   1.000
_cell.length_b   1.000
_cell.length_c   1.000
_cell.angle_alpha   90.00
_cell.angle_beta   90.00
_cell.angle_gamma   90.00
#
_symmetry.space_group_name_H-M   'P 1'
#
loop_
_entity.id
_entity.type
_entity.pdbx_description
1 polymer ?
#
loop_
_entity_poly.entity_id
_entity_poly.type
_entity_poly.pdbx_seq_one_letter_code
_entity_poly.pdbx_strand_id
1 'polypeptide(L)'
;MTASAGAWYRVGTVNVTKNNQIVTGVATNWQNDVIAIAVGDIFTLDAKTWYEVTAVASDTSITLDRGFEGATGTGKAYAIVRNTSGTILTRIAGQVSVQFNQKQLFLDELRTWLNSNSASETLTDSHGITQSLKTPSQMVRDHDNRLAELDEIHPFPWAMRKVEFEARRAVNNEMFAASGFVYFGKQTTLSENVGEGLSSVESQHWVNQFRLGVSPVSNNIFGKSVTHFPKLNIGGVVTNLRQIGRAAHETDNNSVRLPPAEDGTRTYDSATGLSVTHATPEIAFASETATNKVVTDRVDMWGFEAYLREVKDDDPFVYANGLIQSLAGDINGVATFVDTSRPETYFSWFEGDAPIRGRGVNWQTASEANRIKIASDPANNIYFDDATGKFYQWCVRGRSFAGAGNGDWRTSRPQKADTLGFAQHLATTVQIQGSRGALEPPAWATTYVGREHTSNKNPFLGVFTNVNHGIPEDNYFLVCGSVNRLNQGAYHPSFNPSGTAKWGGGTLDEYNLAYRYDWREIGSLPSLGMVATTRQQAFTLKSTAQQGSGSIGSEPARPDGRNHDTIYASGHGGLCRDMRYSAWGLTQEDFVEADLNVKSGKYRGRENLARTKVDKLEVISDGFSGAVPNYLYQDSRLRNIGVNMASGETLDYYLVNSATKEVIHSDDIPPAAHDVSRSKSIYYPAAWGDTPTIYVIHRTPEASSIAGEFSHAEVIGTPSNILLCKDLKSGWLGSWHPILPDGVSQPRKLSRKAKDVTKVYRTTDLGVTWTGHTISSLAVFSERENTVSFPSLSADYILMLMYTTKARMTEGASNSPVYGGEKGVGVVHATAFTQGDNNYQSSSDFCYSLISKVTDRYTVAAYPENQKTLSLSINTDKRLTDAKEAITTHTPINLSIIPENPAVKALNYNVLNNQQGFVNYAYTELKAEALGAGVGDDNQIHIVDGKSTRLDDNGAKVIYGTAQIVEPLGWIKNDK
;
A
#
# COMPACT_ATOMS: atom_id res chain seq x y z
N MET A 1 70.46 -43.40 86.35
CA MET A 1 70.26 -42.51 85.18
C MET A 1 69.86 -43.39 84.01
N THR A 2 68.62 -43.31 83.57
CA THR A 2 68.13 -43.94 82.33
C THR A 2 68.78 -43.25 81.14
N ALA A 3 69.63 -43.98 80.40
CA ALA A 3 70.27 -43.45 79.20
C ALA A 3 69.25 -43.36 78.05
N SER A 4 69.18 -42.19 77.40
CA SER A 4 68.40 -41.93 76.19
C SER A 4 68.86 -42.82 75.03
N ALA A 5 67.93 -43.19 74.13
CA ALA A 5 68.13 -44.10 72.99
C ALA A 5 69.21 -43.66 71.96
N GLY A 6 69.84 -42.48 72.13
CA GLY A 6 70.96 -42.01 71.30
C GLY A 6 72.31 -41.87 72.02
N ALA A 7 72.39 -42.16 73.32
CA ALA A 7 73.62 -42.04 74.11
C ALA A 7 74.35 -43.39 74.23
N TRP A 8 75.68 -43.39 74.24
CA TRP A 8 76.42 -44.64 74.49
C TRP A 8 76.12 -45.15 75.91
N TYR A 9 75.98 -46.46 76.02
CA TYR A 9 75.61 -47.15 77.24
C TYR A 9 76.78 -47.29 78.20
N ARG A 10 76.61 -46.87 79.45
CA ARG A 10 77.69 -46.78 80.45
C ARG A 10 77.25 -47.23 81.85
N VAL A 11 76.24 -48.10 81.94
CA VAL A 11 75.66 -48.48 83.23
C VAL A 11 76.55 -49.53 83.90
N GLY A 12 76.98 -49.28 85.14
CA GLY A 12 77.91 -50.15 85.86
C GLY A 12 79.38 -49.91 85.51
N THR A 13 80.25 -50.82 85.94
CA THR A 13 81.69 -50.83 85.61
C THR A 13 82.09 -52.21 85.09
N VAL A 14 83.30 -52.31 84.55
CA VAL A 14 83.81 -53.58 84.00
C VAL A 14 85.15 -53.97 84.58
N ASN A 15 85.35 -55.27 84.70
CA ASN A 15 86.62 -55.91 84.95
C ASN A 15 87.14 -56.48 83.64
N VAL A 16 88.36 -56.07 83.26
CA VAL A 16 89.03 -56.50 82.04
C VAL A 16 90.39 -57.09 82.36
N THR A 17 90.74 -58.17 81.69
CA THR A 17 92.04 -58.84 81.82
C THR A 17 92.76 -58.78 80.48
N LYS A 18 94.03 -58.35 80.49
CA LYS A 18 94.84 -58.25 79.26
C LYS A 18 94.86 -59.59 78.53
N ASN A 19 94.66 -59.55 77.21
CA ASN A 19 94.59 -60.69 76.30
C ASN A 19 93.38 -61.64 76.51
N ASN A 20 92.35 -61.26 77.26
CA ASN A 20 91.11 -62.04 77.41
C ASN A 20 89.94 -61.37 76.65
N GLN A 21 89.15 -62.16 75.91
CA GLN A 21 87.96 -61.67 75.17
C GLN A 21 86.75 -61.43 76.07
N ILE A 22 86.71 -62.05 77.24
CA ILE A 22 85.59 -61.92 78.17
C ILE A 22 85.76 -60.66 79.00
N VAL A 23 84.74 -59.82 78.98
CA VAL A 23 84.60 -58.67 79.87
C VAL A 23 83.53 -58.98 80.90
N THR A 24 83.88 -58.85 82.17
CA THR A 24 82.94 -59.10 83.27
C THR A 24 82.44 -57.77 83.82
N GLY A 25 81.15 -57.53 83.67
CA GLY A 25 80.46 -56.38 84.21
C GLY A 25 80.17 -56.51 85.71
N VAL A 26 80.20 -55.37 86.41
CA VAL A 26 79.81 -55.21 87.81
C VAL A 26 78.72 -54.16 87.87
N ALA A 27 77.54 -54.54 88.37
CA ALA A 27 76.33 -53.73 88.36
C ALA A 27 75.90 -53.26 86.95
N THR A 28 76.21 -54.06 85.93
CA THR A 28 75.75 -53.90 84.55
C THR A 28 74.41 -54.63 84.36
N ASN A 29 73.65 -54.25 83.34
CA ASN A 29 72.37 -54.88 82.99
C ASN A 29 72.30 -55.16 81.48
N TRP A 30 73.30 -55.87 80.94
CA TRP A 30 73.52 -55.96 79.50
C TRP A 30 72.47 -56.72 78.70
N GLN A 31 71.86 -57.77 79.25
CA GLN A 31 70.90 -58.63 78.57
C GLN A 31 69.46 -58.20 78.84
N ASN A 32 69.16 -57.67 80.03
CA ASN A 32 67.81 -57.39 80.52
C ASN A 32 67.56 -55.89 80.76
N ASP A 33 68.33 -55.00 80.12
CA ASP A 33 67.98 -53.57 80.07
C ASP A 33 66.71 -53.33 79.24
N VAL A 34 66.06 -52.18 79.46
CA VAL A 34 64.94 -51.69 78.65
C VAL A 34 65.34 -51.54 77.19
N ILE A 35 66.61 -51.22 76.95
CA ILE A 35 67.28 -51.31 75.65
C ILE A 35 68.55 -52.13 75.87
N ALA A 36 68.44 -53.46 75.77
CA ALA A 36 69.58 -54.36 75.93
C ALA A 36 70.67 -54.09 74.88
N ILE A 37 71.92 -54.44 75.20
CA ILE A 37 72.97 -54.47 74.16
C ILE A 37 72.77 -55.71 73.29
N ALA A 38 73.19 -55.63 72.03
CA ALA A 38 73.09 -56.71 71.08
C ALA A 38 74.46 -57.12 70.54
N VAL A 39 74.53 -58.30 69.93
CA VAL A 39 75.68 -58.69 69.11
C VAL A 39 75.82 -57.69 67.96
N GLY A 40 77.05 -57.21 67.73
CA GLY A 40 77.35 -56.14 66.75
C GLY A 40 77.42 -54.73 67.34
N ASP A 41 77.15 -54.56 68.63
CA ASP A 41 77.38 -53.29 69.34
C ASP A 41 78.88 -53.07 69.61
N ILE A 42 79.29 -51.80 69.75
CA ILE A 42 80.70 -51.44 69.87
C ILE A 42 81.06 -51.10 71.32
N PHE A 43 81.92 -51.90 71.95
CA PHE A 43 82.47 -51.70 73.29
C PHE A 43 83.78 -50.90 73.28
N THR A 44 83.97 -50.01 74.26
CA THR A 44 85.23 -49.29 74.49
C THR A 44 85.41 -48.90 75.96
N LEU A 45 86.65 -48.69 76.37
CA LEU A 45 87.02 -48.12 77.69
C LEU A 45 87.58 -46.69 77.59
N ASP A 46 88.14 -46.32 76.44
CA ASP A 46 88.90 -45.08 76.23
C ASP A 46 88.35 -44.22 75.09
N ALA A 47 87.31 -44.71 74.39
CA ALA A 47 86.76 -44.12 73.17
C ALA A 47 87.80 -43.93 72.05
N LYS A 48 88.87 -44.73 72.05
CA LYS A 48 89.92 -44.76 71.02
C LYS A 48 90.09 -46.15 70.44
N THR A 49 90.01 -47.15 71.30
CA THR A 49 90.09 -48.56 70.95
C THR A 49 88.71 -49.18 71.03
N TRP A 50 88.27 -49.75 69.92
CA TRP A 50 86.92 -50.25 69.74
C TRP A 50 86.94 -51.76 69.55
N TYR A 51 86.01 -52.41 70.22
CA TYR A 51 85.80 -53.84 70.17
C TYR A 51 84.35 -54.10 69.80
N GLU A 52 84.12 -55.09 68.96
CA GLU A 52 82.77 -55.52 68.65
C GLU A 52 82.32 -56.53 69.70
N VAL A 53 81.11 -56.37 70.22
CA VAL A 53 80.50 -57.35 71.11
C VAL A 53 79.98 -58.50 70.23
N THR A 54 80.63 -59.66 70.34
CA THR A 54 80.29 -60.84 69.54
C THR A 54 79.33 -61.79 70.26
N ALA A 55 79.24 -61.68 71.59
CA ALA A 55 78.22 -62.39 72.38
C ALA A 55 77.88 -61.61 73.65
N VAL A 56 76.60 -61.64 74.04
CA VAL A 56 76.11 -61.16 75.33
C VAL A 56 75.66 -62.38 76.11
N ALA A 57 76.53 -62.87 76.99
CA ALA A 57 76.32 -64.13 77.69
C ALA A 57 75.41 -63.96 78.92
N SER A 58 75.41 -62.77 79.53
CA SER A 58 74.52 -62.40 80.63
C SER A 58 74.51 -60.88 80.83
N ASP A 59 73.73 -60.40 81.80
CA ASP A 59 73.77 -59.00 82.24
C ASP A 59 75.15 -58.50 82.67
N THR A 60 76.06 -59.41 83.02
CA THR A 60 77.39 -59.14 83.56
C THR A 60 78.51 -59.78 82.76
N SER A 61 78.23 -60.34 81.58
CA SER A 61 79.26 -61.00 80.78
C SER A 61 79.03 -60.75 79.30
N ILE A 62 80.05 -60.18 78.65
CA ILE A 62 80.11 -60.04 77.20
C ILE A 62 81.42 -60.61 76.68
N THR A 63 81.38 -61.05 75.43
CA THR A 63 82.55 -61.50 74.68
C THR A 63 82.84 -60.48 73.58
N LEU A 64 84.10 -60.11 73.46
CA LEU A 64 84.61 -59.21 72.43
C LEU A 64 85.14 -60.00 71.23
N ASP A 65 85.24 -59.34 70.08
CA ASP A 65 85.81 -59.90 68.84
C ASP A 65 87.25 -60.42 69.03
N ARG A 66 88.04 -59.76 69.87
CA ARG A 66 89.43 -60.11 70.16
C ARG A 66 89.82 -59.84 71.61
N GLY A 67 90.92 -60.45 72.05
CA GLY A 67 91.38 -60.33 73.44
C GLY A 67 91.65 -58.87 73.81
N PHE A 68 91.24 -58.45 75.00
CA PHE A 68 91.34 -57.05 75.43
C PHE A 68 92.81 -56.60 75.48
N GLU A 69 93.14 -55.57 74.69
CA GLU A 69 94.55 -55.17 74.43
C GLU A 69 95.11 -54.23 75.51
N GLY A 70 94.24 -53.62 76.32
CA GLY A 70 94.64 -52.74 77.42
C GLY A 70 95.21 -53.47 78.64
N ALA A 71 95.77 -52.71 79.59
CA ALA A 71 96.24 -53.28 80.85
C ALA A 71 95.08 -53.86 81.68
N THR A 72 95.33 -54.97 82.38
CA THR A 72 94.36 -55.59 83.31
C THR A 72 93.92 -54.56 84.36
N GLY A 73 92.61 -54.48 84.59
CA GLY A 73 92.04 -53.51 85.53
C GLY A 73 90.63 -53.88 85.97
N THR A 74 90.34 -53.65 87.24
CA THR A 74 89.02 -53.86 87.86
C THR A 74 88.29 -52.53 88.03
N GLY A 75 86.95 -52.55 87.92
CA GLY A 75 86.08 -51.39 88.15
C GLY A 75 86.25 -50.23 87.15
N LYS A 76 86.58 -50.52 85.89
CA LYS A 76 86.81 -49.50 84.86
C LYS A 76 85.50 -48.97 84.28
N ALA A 77 85.48 -47.68 83.93
CA ALA A 77 84.37 -47.05 83.23
C ALA A 77 84.44 -47.40 81.74
N TYR A 78 83.30 -47.79 81.16
CA TYR A 78 83.20 -48.24 79.76
C TYR A 78 82.07 -47.51 79.04
N ALA A 79 82.03 -47.66 77.72
CA ALA A 79 80.89 -47.28 76.90
C ALA A 79 80.58 -48.32 75.82
N ILE A 80 79.29 -48.53 75.53
CA ILE A 80 78.82 -49.35 74.42
C ILE A 80 77.97 -48.50 73.47
N VAL A 81 78.35 -48.45 72.20
CA VAL A 81 77.60 -47.78 71.13
C VAL A 81 76.61 -48.75 70.52
N ARG A 82 75.32 -48.40 70.57
CA ARG A 82 74.17 -49.27 70.20
C ARG A 82 73.50 -48.91 68.86
N ASN A 83 74.06 -47.98 68.09
CA ASN A 83 73.35 -47.26 67.02
C ASN A 83 73.49 -47.90 65.62
N THR A 84 73.98 -49.12 65.51
CA THR A 84 74.10 -49.85 64.23
C THR A 84 72.97 -50.86 64.00
N SER A 85 72.03 -51.00 64.95
CA SER A 85 70.98 -52.03 64.98
C SER A 85 69.54 -51.46 64.91
N GLY A 86 69.30 -50.40 64.13
CA GLY A 86 67.97 -49.77 63.95
C GLY A 86 67.21 -50.26 62.70
N THR A 87 66.17 -51.08 62.87
CA THR A 87 65.42 -51.76 61.79
C THR A 87 64.40 -50.87 61.03
N ILE A 88 64.14 -51.21 59.76
CA ILE A 88 63.23 -50.59 58.76
C ILE A 88 61.76 -50.37 59.25
N LEU A 89 61.28 -51.13 60.23
CA LEU A 89 59.90 -51.08 60.73
C LEU A 89 59.48 -49.73 61.35
N THR A 90 60.40 -49.01 62.01
CA THR A 90 60.08 -47.68 62.55
C THR A 90 59.96 -46.61 61.46
N ARG A 91 60.68 -46.75 60.35
CA ARG A 91 60.52 -45.86 59.18
C ARG A 91 59.21 -46.10 58.43
N ILE A 92 58.79 -47.36 58.27
CA ILE A 92 57.50 -47.69 57.62
C ILE A 92 56.31 -47.26 58.50
N ALA A 93 56.35 -47.52 59.82
CA ALA A 93 55.29 -47.08 60.73
C ALA A 93 55.15 -45.54 60.76
N GLY A 94 56.27 -44.81 60.70
CA GLY A 94 56.27 -43.36 60.54
C GLY A 94 55.66 -42.90 59.22
N GLN A 95 56.03 -43.51 58.09
CA GLN A 95 55.48 -43.17 56.77
C GLN A 95 53.98 -43.49 56.64
N VAL A 96 53.52 -44.62 57.19
CA VAL A 96 52.08 -44.98 57.19
C VAL A 96 51.27 -44.05 58.08
N SER A 97 51.77 -43.67 59.25
CA SER A 97 51.09 -42.71 60.13
C SER A 97 50.97 -41.32 59.49
N VAL A 98 52.03 -40.86 58.79
CA VAL A 98 51.99 -39.59 58.04
C VAL A 98 50.95 -39.64 56.91
N GLN A 99 50.89 -40.73 56.14
CA GLN A 99 49.91 -40.89 55.07
C GLN A 99 48.46 -40.97 55.60
N PHE A 100 48.24 -41.63 56.74
CA PHE A 100 46.91 -41.72 57.35
C PHE A 100 46.42 -40.37 57.88
N ASN A 101 47.31 -39.60 58.52
CA ASN A 101 47.01 -38.26 59.01
C ASN A 101 46.72 -37.30 57.84
N GLN A 102 47.48 -37.39 56.74
CA GLN A 102 47.23 -36.60 55.53
C GLN A 102 45.88 -36.95 54.89
N LYS A 103 45.52 -38.23 54.83
CA LYS A 103 44.22 -38.66 54.29
C LYS A 103 43.05 -38.23 55.18
N GLN A 104 43.21 -38.29 56.50
CA GLN A 104 42.19 -37.82 57.44
C GLN A 104 41.98 -36.31 57.31
N LEU A 105 43.07 -35.54 57.22
CA LEU A 105 43.01 -34.10 56.99
C LEU A 105 42.28 -33.76 55.69
N PHE A 106 42.62 -34.41 54.58
CA PHE A 106 41.94 -34.18 53.30
C PHE A 106 40.45 -34.51 53.37
N LEU A 107 40.06 -35.59 54.06
CA LEU A 107 38.64 -35.95 54.23
C LEU A 107 37.87 -34.94 55.08
N ASP A 108 38.50 -34.41 56.13
CA ASP A 108 37.90 -33.39 56.99
C ASP A 108 37.78 -32.04 56.26
N GLU A 109 38.80 -31.65 55.49
CA GLU A 109 38.78 -30.49 54.60
C GLU A 109 37.72 -30.66 53.50
N LEU A 110 37.61 -31.84 52.87
CA LEU A 110 36.59 -32.13 51.85
C LEU A 110 35.18 -32.08 52.43
N ARG A 111 34.97 -32.64 53.63
CA ARG A 111 33.69 -32.56 54.33
C ARG A 111 33.34 -31.11 54.67
N THR A 112 34.34 -30.31 55.05
CA THR A 112 34.17 -28.88 55.33
C THR A 112 33.81 -28.13 54.06
N TRP A 113 34.54 -28.34 52.96
CA TRP A 113 34.24 -27.75 51.65
C TRP A 113 32.83 -28.09 51.14
N LEU A 114 32.37 -29.34 51.31
CA LEU A 114 31.04 -29.79 50.90
C LEU A 114 29.89 -29.15 51.70
N ASN A 115 30.09 -28.92 53.01
CA ASN A 115 29.01 -28.49 53.92
C ASN A 115 29.13 -27.03 54.37
N SER A 116 30.18 -26.32 53.96
CA SER A 116 30.41 -24.94 54.35
C SER A 116 29.47 -23.98 53.60
N ASN A 117 29.13 -22.88 54.28
CA ASN A 117 28.41 -21.75 53.71
C ASN A 117 29.34 -20.61 53.26
N SER A 118 30.65 -20.72 53.49
CA SER A 118 31.67 -19.75 53.06
C SER A 118 31.78 -19.68 51.53
N ALA A 119 32.35 -18.59 50.99
CA ALA A 119 32.55 -18.42 49.55
C ALA A 119 33.55 -19.44 48.95
N SER A 120 34.56 -19.82 49.73
CA SER A 120 35.59 -20.78 49.37
C SER A 120 36.09 -21.50 50.61
N GLU A 121 36.55 -22.74 50.45
CA GLU A 121 37.29 -23.49 51.47
C GLU A 121 38.58 -24.03 50.87
N THR A 122 39.56 -24.30 51.73
CA THR A 122 40.89 -24.76 51.28
C THR A 122 40.95 -26.28 51.32
N LEU A 123 41.44 -26.89 50.23
CA LEU A 123 41.80 -28.31 50.19
C LEU A 123 43.31 -28.46 50.01
N THR A 124 43.91 -29.36 50.79
CA THR A 124 45.31 -29.72 50.71
C THR A 124 45.48 -30.96 49.82
N ASP A 125 46.28 -30.86 48.76
CA ASP A 125 46.52 -31.97 47.85
C ASP A 125 47.47 -33.04 48.43
N SER A 126 47.66 -34.13 47.68
CA SER A 126 48.56 -35.24 48.06
C SER A 126 50.05 -34.86 48.19
N HIS A 127 50.44 -33.65 47.79
CA HIS A 127 51.79 -33.10 47.91
C HIS A 127 51.91 -32.02 49.00
N GLY A 128 50.84 -31.76 49.76
CA GLY A 128 50.80 -30.76 50.83
C GLY A 128 50.57 -29.33 50.34
N ILE A 129 50.16 -29.15 49.07
CA ILE A 129 49.87 -27.83 48.50
C ILE A 129 48.40 -27.51 48.74
N THR A 130 48.15 -26.34 49.33
CA THR A 130 46.81 -25.85 49.59
C THR A 130 46.24 -25.12 48.37
N GLN A 131 45.00 -25.44 48.01
CA GLN A 131 44.24 -24.75 46.97
C GLN A 131 42.91 -24.27 47.54
N SER A 132 42.57 -23.00 47.29
CA SER A 132 41.28 -22.43 47.65
C SER A 132 40.25 -22.75 46.57
N LEU A 133 39.20 -23.48 46.93
CA LEU A 133 38.13 -23.90 46.02
C LEU A 133 36.80 -23.29 46.44
N LYS A 134 36.01 -22.88 45.45
CA LYS A 134 34.66 -22.38 45.65
C LYS A 134 33.77 -23.50 46.20
N THR A 135 33.00 -23.24 47.26
CA THR A 135 32.10 -24.24 47.87
C THR A 135 30.88 -24.50 46.98
N PRO A 136 30.23 -25.67 47.08
CA PRO A 136 28.98 -25.93 46.36
C PRO A 136 27.90 -24.89 46.67
N SER A 137 27.77 -24.46 47.93
CA SER A 137 26.83 -23.42 48.37
C SER A 137 27.07 -22.09 47.63
N GLN A 138 28.33 -21.69 47.43
CA GLN A 138 28.64 -20.49 46.66
C GLN A 138 28.40 -20.67 45.16
N MET A 139 28.64 -21.86 44.60
CA MET A 139 28.34 -22.13 43.18
C MET A 139 26.84 -22.04 42.89
N VAL A 140 25.99 -22.52 43.80
CA VAL A 140 24.52 -22.36 43.70
C VAL A 140 24.13 -20.88 43.77
N ARG A 141 24.68 -20.12 44.74
CA ARG A 141 24.43 -18.66 44.80
C ARG A 141 24.87 -17.93 43.54
N ASP A 142 26.03 -18.27 42.98
CA ASP A 142 26.51 -17.67 41.74
C ASP A 142 25.62 -18.03 40.54
N HIS A 143 25.08 -19.25 40.53
CA HIS A 143 24.11 -19.68 39.53
C HIS A 143 22.80 -18.89 39.67
N ASP A 144 22.26 -18.78 40.87
CA ASP A 144 21.02 -18.04 41.14
C ASP A 144 21.16 -16.54 40.88
N ASN A 145 22.31 -15.95 41.23
CA ASN A 145 22.65 -14.57 40.90
C ASN A 145 22.73 -14.36 39.39
N ARG A 146 23.37 -15.28 38.65
CA ARG A 146 23.40 -15.21 37.18
C ARG A 146 22.02 -15.38 36.56
N LEU A 147 21.16 -16.21 37.13
CA LEU A 147 19.77 -16.33 36.69
C LEU A 147 19.02 -15.01 36.89
N ALA A 148 19.16 -14.40 38.07
CA ALA A 148 18.57 -13.11 38.40
C ALA A 148 19.10 -11.97 37.50
N GLU A 149 20.40 -11.95 37.21
CA GLU A 149 21.01 -11.02 36.23
C GLU A 149 20.43 -11.22 34.82
N LEU A 150 20.18 -12.48 34.41
CA LEU A 150 19.57 -12.79 33.12
C LEU A 150 18.11 -12.33 33.05
N ASP A 151 17.34 -12.52 34.12
CA ASP A 151 15.95 -12.09 34.24
C ASP A 151 15.83 -10.55 34.28
N GLU A 152 16.80 -9.86 34.88
CA GLU A 152 16.88 -8.41 34.92
C GLU A 152 17.16 -7.80 33.51
N ILE A 153 17.98 -8.47 32.70
CA ILE A 153 18.32 -8.04 31.33
C ILE A 153 17.27 -8.51 30.32
N HIS A 154 16.63 -9.66 30.55
CA HIS A 154 15.65 -10.28 29.63
C HIS A 154 14.34 -10.70 30.32
N PRO A 155 13.55 -9.75 30.88
CA PRO A 155 12.33 -10.09 31.65
C PRO A 155 11.24 -10.83 30.85
N PHE A 156 11.22 -10.66 29.53
CA PHE A 156 10.28 -11.35 28.63
C PHE A 156 11.03 -12.02 27.46
N PRO A 157 11.67 -13.19 27.66
CA PRO A 157 12.50 -13.83 26.63
C PRO A 157 11.68 -14.37 25.44
N TRP A 158 10.37 -14.56 25.64
CA TRP A 158 9.41 -14.98 24.61
C TRP A 158 8.88 -13.83 23.73
N ALA A 159 9.15 -12.57 24.09
CA ALA A 159 8.70 -11.41 23.33
C ALA A 159 9.80 -10.93 22.37
N MET A 160 9.40 -10.55 21.16
CA MET A 160 10.28 -9.86 20.23
C MET A 160 10.83 -8.57 20.87
N ARG A 161 12.12 -8.31 20.73
CA ARG A 161 12.74 -7.06 21.18
C ARG A 161 12.65 -6.00 20.10
N LYS A 162 12.63 -4.72 20.50
CA LYS A 162 12.65 -3.58 19.56
C LYS A 162 13.75 -3.70 18.50
N VAL A 163 14.94 -4.13 18.89
CA VAL A 163 16.08 -4.29 17.97
C VAL A 163 15.81 -5.35 16.89
N GLU A 164 15.16 -6.47 17.27
CA GLU A 164 14.74 -7.50 16.32
C GLU A 164 13.62 -6.97 15.41
N PHE A 165 12.66 -6.23 15.95
CA PHE A 165 11.58 -5.62 15.18
C PHE A 165 12.12 -4.65 14.12
N GLU A 166 13.01 -3.74 14.50
CA GLU A 166 13.63 -2.78 13.59
C GLU A 166 14.54 -3.48 12.54
N ALA A 167 15.21 -4.58 12.90
CA ALA A 167 15.95 -5.39 11.94
C ALA A 167 15.02 -6.00 10.88
N ARG A 168 13.85 -6.54 11.28
CA ARG A 168 12.83 -7.04 10.33
C ARG A 168 12.29 -5.92 9.44
N ARG A 169 12.05 -4.74 10.01
CA ARG A 169 11.61 -3.54 9.28
C ARG A 169 12.65 -3.10 8.25
N ALA A 170 13.94 -3.12 8.60
CA ALA A 170 15.04 -2.82 7.68
C ALA A 170 15.11 -3.82 6.53
N VAL A 171 15.03 -5.13 6.82
CA VAL A 171 14.96 -6.18 5.79
C VAL A 171 13.78 -5.96 4.83
N ASN A 172 12.60 -5.61 5.35
CA ASN A 172 11.44 -5.32 4.51
C ASN A 172 11.65 -4.07 3.64
N ASN A 173 12.30 -3.04 4.17
CA ASN A 173 12.64 -1.82 3.42
C ASN A 173 13.68 -2.07 2.32
N GLU A 174 14.56 -3.06 2.47
CA GLU A 174 15.46 -3.52 1.41
C GLU A 174 14.75 -4.46 0.42
N MET A 175 13.77 -5.23 0.89
CA MET A 175 13.03 -6.20 0.07
C MET A 175 12.08 -5.49 -0.90
N PHE A 176 11.27 -4.57 -0.39
CA PHE A 176 10.20 -3.88 -1.13
C PHE A 176 10.70 -2.57 -1.79
N ALA A 177 10.10 -2.21 -2.93
CA ALA A 177 10.40 -0.97 -3.62
C ALA A 177 9.79 0.25 -2.91
N ALA A 178 8.62 0.08 -2.29
CA ALA A 178 7.89 1.15 -1.60
C ALA A 178 6.91 0.60 -0.54
N SER A 179 6.28 1.52 0.19
CA SER A 179 5.04 1.20 0.92
C SER A 179 3.90 0.93 -0.07
N GLY A 180 3.08 -0.07 0.22
CA GLY A 180 2.03 -0.53 -0.68
C GLY A 180 1.48 -1.90 -0.29
N PHE A 181 0.89 -2.59 -1.26
CA PHE A 181 0.34 -3.93 -1.08
C PHE A 181 1.39 -4.99 -1.43
N VAL A 182 1.79 -5.80 -0.47
CA VAL A 182 2.62 -6.99 -0.70
C VAL A 182 1.81 -8.04 -1.46
N TYR A 183 0.55 -8.24 -1.05
CA TYR A 183 -0.45 -9.04 -1.75
C TYR A 183 -1.78 -8.30 -1.71
N PHE A 184 -2.52 -8.32 -2.81
CA PHE A 184 -3.79 -7.62 -2.92
C PHE A 184 -4.97 -8.38 -2.28
N GLY A 185 -4.83 -9.69 -2.07
CA GLY A 185 -5.93 -10.58 -1.68
C GLY A 185 -6.57 -11.26 -2.89
N LYS A 186 -7.16 -12.44 -2.69
CA LYS A 186 -7.97 -13.09 -3.73
C LYS A 186 -9.35 -12.45 -3.80
N GLN A 187 -10.11 -12.79 -4.83
CA GLN A 187 -11.42 -12.21 -5.11
C GLN A 187 -12.44 -13.29 -5.47
N THR A 188 -13.70 -12.89 -5.63
CA THR A 188 -14.83 -13.79 -5.90
C THR A 188 -15.46 -13.52 -7.27
N THR A 189 -15.90 -14.56 -7.97
CA THR A 189 -16.63 -14.42 -9.25
C THR A 189 -18.07 -13.92 -9.06
N LEU A 190 -18.57 -13.88 -7.81
CA LEU A 190 -19.92 -13.43 -7.46
C LEU A 190 -20.05 -11.91 -7.29
N SER A 191 -19.02 -11.14 -7.63
CA SER A 191 -18.97 -9.70 -7.41
C SER A 191 -18.22 -9.04 -8.56
N GLU A 192 -18.53 -7.79 -8.85
CA GLU A 192 -17.79 -7.04 -9.85
C GLU A 192 -16.41 -6.66 -9.29
N ASN A 193 -15.34 -7.04 -9.99
CA ASN A 193 -13.98 -6.82 -9.54
C ASN A 193 -13.38 -5.59 -10.23
N VAL A 194 -12.81 -4.68 -9.44
CA VAL A 194 -12.16 -3.45 -9.91
C VAL A 194 -10.74 -3.74 -10.37
N GLY A 195 -10.06 -4.54 -9.56
CA GLY A 195 -8.69 -4.99 -9.65
C GLY A 195 -8.52 -6.10 -8.62
N GLU A 196 -7.35 -6.74 -8.59
CA GLU A 196 -7.14 -7.89 -7.74
C GLU A 196 -7.51 -7.63 -6.27
N GLY A 197 -8.29 -8.52 -5.67
CA GLY A 197 -8.66 -8.46 -4.25
C GLY A 197 -9.56 -7.28 -3.87
N LEU A 198 -10.14 -6.55 -4.85
CA LEU A 198 -11.04 -5.42 -4.63
C LEU A 198 -12.32 -5.60 -5.46
N SER A 199 -13.44 -5.70 -4.75
CA SER A 199 -14.73 -6.00 -5.37
C SER A 199 -15.81 -5.04 -4.91
N SER A 200 -16.62 -4.57 -5.87
CA SER A 200 -17.91 -3.94 -5.64
C SER A 200 -18.94 -5.00 -5.27
N VAL A 201 -19.84 -4.68 -4.34
CA VAL A 201 -20.88 -5.61 -3.88
C VAL A 201 -22.23 -4.91 -3.90
N GLU A 202 -23.09 -5.30 -4.83
CA GLU A 202 -24.45 -4.77 -4.96
C GLU A 202 -25.40 -5.55 -4.04
N SER A 203 -25.40 -5.21 -2.75
CA SER A 203 -26.29 -5.82 -1.76
C SER A 203 -26.71 -4.82 -0.69
N GLN A 204 -27.93 -4.96 -0.15
CA GLN A 204 -28.40 -4.18 1.01
C GLN A 204 -27.55 -4.41 2.28
N HIS A 205 -26.71 -5.44 2.31
CA HIS A 205 -25.72 -5.65 3.37
C HIS A 205 -24.40 -4.89 3.14
N TRP A 206 -24.24 -4.24 1.97
CA TRP A 206 -23.02 -3.55 1.50
C TRP A 206 -23.27 -2.07 1.18
N VAL A 207 -24.23 -1.46 1.87
CA VAL A 207 -24.55 -0.02 1.80
C VAL A 207 -23.32 0.82 2.17
N ASN A 208 -22.95 1.74 1.28
CA ASN A 208 -21.79 2.64 1.38
C ASN A 208 -20.45 1.92 1.62
N GLN A 209 -20.30 0.68 1.15
CA GLN A 209 -19.08 -0.07 1.37
C GLN A 209 -18.73 -1.02 0.22
N PHE A 210 -17.46 -1.39 0.15
CA PHE A 210 -16.95 -2.36 -0.82
C PHE A 210 -15.94 -3.30 -0.16
N ARG A 211 -15.57 -4.36 -0.86
CA ARG A 211 -14.84 -5.51 -0.29
C ARG A 211 -13.37 -5.48 -0.63
N LEU A 212 -12.54 -5.84 0.36
CA LEU A 212 -11.16 -6.26 0.15
C LEU A 212 -10.94 -7.70 0.61
N GLY A 213 -10.28 -8.50 -0.23
CA GLY A 213 -10.07 -9.93 -0.02
C GLY A 213 -11.33 -10.76 -0.20
N VAL A 214 -11.21 -12.06 0.05
CA VAL A 214 -12.32 -13.01 -0.03
C VAL A 214 -12.17 -14.08 1.03
N SER A 215 -13.30 -14.51 1.61
CA SER A 215 -13.25 -15.57 2.61
C SER A 215 -12.87 -16.92 2.01
N PRO A 216 -11.95 -17.68 2.65
CA PRO A 216 -11.48 -18.98 2.16
C PRO A 216 -12.58 -20.06 2.13
N VAL A 217 -13.70 -19.83 2.83
CA VAL A 217 -14.87 -20.73 2.78
C VAL A 217 -15.77 -20.49 1.56
N SER A 218 -15.47 -19.50 0.71
CA SER A 218 -16.19 -19.27 -0.55
C SER A 218 -15.82 -20.33 -1.58
N ASN A 219 -16.81 -20.84 -2.32
CA ASN A 219 -16.58 -21.79 -3.41
C ASN A 219 -16.18 -21.11 -4.75
N ASN A 220 -16.12 -19.78 -4.79
CA ASN A 220 -16.00 -18.98 -6.01
C ASN A 220 -14.72 -18.12 -6.03
N ILE A 221 -13.64 -18.63 -5.45
CA ILE A 221 -12.39 -17.88 -5.24
C ILE A 221 -11.50 -17.95 -6.48
N PHE A 222 -10.98 -16.80 -6.92
CA PHE A 222 -9.97 -16.70 -7.98
C PHE A 222 -9.03 -15.50 -7.75
N GLY A 223 -8.01 -15.33 -8.61
CA GLY A 223 -6.99 -14.28 -8.51
C GLY A 223 -5.58 -14.84 -8.56
N LYS A 224 -4.61 -14.00 -8.95
CA LYS A 224 -3.15 -14.26 -8.96
C LYS A 224 -2.52 -14.10 -7.56
N SER A 225 -3.17 -13.37 -6.64
CA SER A 225 -2.69 -13.10 -5.28
C SER A 225 -2.46 -14.38 -4.50
N VAL A 226 -1.32 -14.46 -3.81
CA VAL A 226 -0.91 -15.62 -3.03
C VAL A 226 -1.88 -15.87 -1.86
N THR A 227 -2.32 -14.81 -1.18
CA THR A 227 -3.20 -14.86 0.00
C THR A 227 -4.64 -14.48 -0.34
N HIS A 228 -5.59 -15.04 0.41
CA HIS A 228 -7.03 -14.68 0.34
C HIS A 228 -7.30 -13.25 0.84
N PHE A 229 -6.56 -12.84 1.87
CA PHE A 229 -6.59 -11.50 2.44
C PHE A 229 -5.51 -10.59 1.83
N PRO A 230 -5.70 -9.26 1.81
CA PRO A 230 -4.63 -8.32 1.47
C PRO A 230 -3.54 -8.26 2.53
N LYS A 231 -2.31 -7.98 2.12
CA LYS A 231 -1.14 -7.80 2.99
C LYS A 231 -0.44 -6.48 2.65
N LEU A 232 -0.26 -5.61 3.63
CA LEU A 232 0.34 -4.29 3.47
C LEU A 232 1.80 -4.28 3.91
N ASN A 233 2.59 -3.40 3.31
CA ASN A 233 3.86 -2.91 3.80
C ASN A 233 3.75 -1.38 3.97
N ILE A 234 3.88 -0.86 5.18
CA ILE A 234 3.86 0.59 5.45
C ILE A 234 5.11 0.95 6.26
N GLY A 235 6.03 1.67 5.64
CA GLY A 235 7.30 2.06 6.27
C GLY A 235 8.14 0.87 6.75
N GLY A 236 8.00 -0.32 6.14
CA GLY A 236 8.68 -1.56 6.52
C GLY A 236 7.90 -2.45 7.50
N VAL A 237 6.76 -1.96 8.03
CA VAL A 237 5.87 -2.74 8.89
C VAL A 237 4.88 -3.51 8.02
N VAL A 238 4.86 -4.83 8.18
CA VAL A 238 4.05 -5.72 7.36
C VAL A 238 2.82 -6.17 8.13
N THR A 239 1.64 -5.97 7.56
CA THR A 239 0.35 -6.22 8.23
C THR A 239 -0.60 -7.01 7.34
N ASN A 240 -1.16 -8.10 7.88
CA ASN A 240 -2.20 -8.89 7.20
C ASN A 240 -3.58 -8.27 7.49
N LEU A 241 -4.34 -7.87 6.48
CA LEU A 241 -5.66 -7.27 6.65
C LEU A 241 -6.75 -8.35 6.74
N ARG A 242 -7.30 -8.60 7.92
CA ARG A 242 -8.30 -9.64 8.14
C ARG A 242 -9.44 -9.14 9.01
N GLN A 243 -10.67 -9.35 8.54
CA GLN A 243 -11.91 -9.15 9.32
C GLN A 243 -12.12 -7.73 9.83
N ILE A 244 -11.60 -6.74 9.10
CA ILE A 244 -11.89 -5.33 9.38
C ILE A 244 -13.38 -5.09 9.12
N GLY A 245 -14.14 -4.81 10.19
CA GLY A 245 -15.58 -4.53 10.11
C GLY A 245 -16.46 -5.69 9.62
N ARG A 246 -15.96 -6.93 9.67
CA ARG A 246 -16.66 -8.15 9.18
C ARG A 246 -16.71 -9.24 10.22
N ALA A 247 -17.78 -10.04 10.23
CA ALA A 247 -18.04 -11.01 11.27
C ALA A 247 -16.96 -12.10 11.37
N ALA A 248 -16.87 -12.77 12.53
CA ALA A 248 -15.85 -13.77 12.82
C ALA A 248 -15.83 -14.96 11.83
N HIS A 249 -16.97 -15.32 11.22
CA HIS A 249 -17.06 -16.40 10.23
C HIS A 249 -16.66 -15.97 8.80
N GLU A 250 -16.65 -14.66 8.51
CA GLU A 250 -16.17 -14.09 7.25
C GLU A 250 -14.64 -13.89 7.29
N THR A 251 -13.92 -14.96 7.66
CA THR A 251 -12.45 -14.96 7.74
C THR A 251 -11.88 -14.35 6.45
N ASP A 252 -10.88 -13.46 6.52
CA ASP A 252 -10.21 -12.80 5.39
C ASP A 252 -10.98 -11.72 4.61
N ASN A 253 -12.30 -11.58 4.79
CA ASN A 253 -13.04 -10.45 4.23
C ASN A 253 -12.75 -9.18 5.03
N ASN A 254 -12.69 -8.05 4.33
CA ASN A 254 -12.62 -6.72 4.93
C ASN A 254 -13.68 -5.81 4.30
N SER A 255 -14.31 -4.95 5.10
CA SER A 255 -15.17 -3.87 4.62
C SER A 255 -14.40 -2.56 4.58
N VAL A 256 -14.41 -1.89 3.43
CA VAL A 256 -14.09 -0.47 3.35
C VAL A 256 -15.39 0.30 3.38
N ARG A 257 -15.62 1.07 4.45
CA ARG A 257 -16.83 1.88 4.63
C ARG A 257 -16.57 3.32 4.25
N LEU A 258 -17.55 3.95 3.61
CA LEU A 258 -17.51 5.34 3.18
C LEU A 258 -18.65 6.14 3.84
N PRO A 259 -18.50 7.47 3.97
CA PRO A 259 -19.59 8.32 4.42
C PRO A 259 -20.84 8.20 3.53
N PRO A 260 -22.05 8.44 4.08
CA PRO A 260 -23.28 8.48 3.30
C PRO A 260 -23.19 9.44 2.12
N ALA A 261 -23.95 9.15 1.05
CA ALA A 261 -24.08 10.03 -0.10
C ALA A 261 -24.70 11.39 0.28
N GLU A 262 -24.34 12.45 -0.43
CA GLU A 262 -24.87 13.80 -0.20
C GLU A 262 -26.38 13.87 -0.46
N ASP A 263 -27.08 14.59 0.40
CA ASP A 263 -28.53 14.84 0.32
C ASP A 263 -28.87 16.28 -0.11
N GLY A 264 -27.85 17.08 -0.44
CA GLY A 264 -27.98 18.48 -0.85
C GLY A 264 -28.03 19.48 0.30
N THR A 265 -27.80 19.07 1.56
CA THR A 265 -27.82 19.98 2.72
C THR A 265 -26.47 20.62 3.03
N ARG A 266 -25.36 20.14 2.45
CA ARG A 266 -24.01 20.60 2.76
C ARG A 266 -23.46 21.56 1.72
N THR A 267 -22.89 22.68 2.15
CA THR A 267 -22.12 23.59 1.29
C THR A 267 -20.64 23.54 1.59
N TYR A 268 -19.83 23.91 0.59
CA TYR A 268 -18.39 24.08 0.69
C TYR A 268 -17.97 25.39 0.04
N ASP A 269 -17.20 26.18 0.78
CA ASP A 269 -16.63 27.43 0.30
C ASP A 269 -15.17 27.25 -0.09
N SER A 270 -14.88 27.30 -1.39
CA SER A 270 -13.53 27.14 -1.93
C SER A 270 -12.57 28.27 -1.58
N ALA A 271 -13.06 29.42 -1.09
CA ALA A 271 -12.21 30.53 -0.67
C ALA A 271 -11.73 30.37 0.78
N THR A 272 -12.56 29.78 1.65
CA THR A 272 -12.26 29.63 3.08
C THR A 272 -11.87 28.20 3.46
N GLY A 273 -12.25 27.22 2.63
CA GLY A 273 -12.09 25.80 2.91
C GLY A 273 -13.11 25.23 3.89
N LEU A 274 -14.15 26.00 4.26
CA LEU A 274 -15.16 25.60 5.24
C LEU A 274 -16.29 24.79 4.60
N SER A 275 -16.72 23.75 5.30
CA SER A 275 -17.95 23.01 4.99
C SER A 275 -19.00 23.26 6.07
N VAL A 276 -20.24 23.51 5.66
CA VAL A 276 -21.37 23.79 6.56
C VAL A 276 -22.55 22.92 6.17
N THR A 277 -23.12 22.22 7.14
CA THR A 277 -24.37 21.47 6.97
C THR A 277 -25.55 22.34 7.38
N HIS A 278 -26.50 22.52 6.49
CA HIS A 278 -27.73 23.29 6.69
C HIS A 278 -28.88 22.38 7.08
N ALA A 279 -29.96 22.95 7.64
CA ALA A 279 -31.11 22.15 8.08
C ALA A 279 -31.88 21.52 6.91
N THR A 280 -31.88 22.16 5.73
CA THR A 280 -32.56 21.65 4.54
C THR A 280 -31.78 21.99 3.26
N PRO A 281 -32.01 21.26 2.14
CA PRO A 281 -31.41 21.59 0.86
C PRO A 281 -31.77 23.00 0.38
N GLU A 282 -33.01 23.47 0.60
CA GLU A 282 -33.44 24.82 0.21
C GLU A 282 -32.54 25.91 0.80
N ILE A 283 -32.20 25.79 2.10
CA ILE A 283 -31.31 26.74 2.78
C ILE A 283 -29.89 26.65 2.22
N ALA A 284 -29.39 25.43 1.98
CA ALA A 284 -28.06 25.21 1.43
C ALA A 284 -27.92 25.89 0.05
N PHE A 285 -28.86 25.65 -0.87
CA PHE A 285 -28.87 26.26 -2.20
C PHE A 285 -29.05 27.79 -2.15
N ALA A 286 -29.86 28.31 -1.22
CA ALA A 286 -30.01 29.76 -1.02
C ALA A 286 -28.73 30.44 -0.51
N SER A 287 -27.81 29.68 0.11
CA SER A 287 -26.53 30.18 0.62
C SER A 287 -25.39 30.16 -0.42
N GLU A 288 -25.64 29.68 -1.64
CA GLU A 288 -24.60 29.62 -2.66
C GLU A 288 -24.07 31.02 -3.03
N THR A 289 -22.75 31.09 -3.22
CA THR A 289 -22.06 32.27 -3.74
C THR A 289 -21.19 31.85 -4.93
N ALA A 290 -20.26 32.71 -5.36
CA ALA A 290 -19.27 32.35 -6.37
C ALA A 290 -18.34 31.21 -5.90
N THR A 291 -18.04 31.14 -4.60
CA THR A 291 -17.09 30.19 -4.01
C THR A 291 -17.75 29.17 -3.08
N ASN A 292 -18.88 29.53 -2.45
CA ASN A 292 -19.70 28.61 -1.66
C ASN A 292 -20.69 27.86 -2.55
N LYS A 293 -20.55 26.54 -2.67
CA LYS A 293 -21.39 25.69 -3.51
C LYS A 293 -21.95 24.51 -2.73
N VAL A 294 -23.19 24.10 -3.06
CA VAL A 294 -23.76 22.86 -2.51
C VAL A 294 -22.97 21.66 -3.04
N VAL A 295 -22.64 20.73 -2.15
CA VAL A 295 -21.90 19.54 -2.50
C VAL A 295 -22.87 18.50 -3.07
N THR A 296 -22.68 18.15 -4.34
CA THR A 296 -23.56 17.26 -5.12
C THR A 296 -22.78 16.23 -5.95
N ASP A 297 -21.53 16.53 -6.30
CA ASP A 297 -20.62 15.73 -7.13
C ASP A 297 -19.32 15.45 -6.34
N ARG A 298 -19.49 14.83 -5.16
CA ARG A 298 -18.42 14.56 -4.18
C ARG A 298 -17.54 13.40 -4.62
N VAL A 299 -16.24 13.48 -4.33
CA VAL A 299 -15.31 12.36 -4.47
C VAL A 299 -14.72 12.01 -3.10
N ASP A 300 -14.91 10.77 -2.67
CA ASP A 300 -14.40 10.26 -1.39
C ASP A 300 -13.02 9.65 -1.57
N MET A 301 -12.18 9.70 -0.54
CA MET A 301 -10.87 9.04 -0.49
C MET A 301 -10.84 8.02 0.63
N TRP A 302 -10.11 6.93 0.44
CA TRP A 302 -9.91 5.92 1.48
C TRP A 302 -8.46 5.42 1.52
N GLY A 303 -8.07 4.87 2.66
CA GLY A 303 -6.72 4.37 2.88
C GLY A 303 -6.52 3.76 4.26
N PHE A 304 -5.26 3.50 4.60
CA PHE A 304 -4.86 2.93 5.88
C PHE A 304 -3.89 3.84 6.62
N GLU A 305 -4.21 4.09 7.90
CA GLU A 305 -3.32 4.77 8.83
C GLU A 305 -2.56 3.74 9.65
N ALA A 306 -1.23 3.84 9.65
CA ALA A 306 -0.36 2.99 10.46
C ALA A 306 0.36 3.83 11.51
N TYR A 307 0.39 3.35 12.75
CA TYR A 307 0.97 4.08 13.88
C TYR A 307 1.45 3.14 14.97
N LEU A 308 2.51 3.56 15.65
CA LEU A 308 2.99 2.88 16.86
C LEU A 308 2.17 3.32 18.07
N ARG A 309 1.86 2.40 18.99
CA ARG A 309 1.30 2.76 20.30
C ARG A 309 1.92 1.96 21.44
N GLU A 310 1.99 2.57 22.61
CA GLU A 310 2.31 1.91 23.88
C GLU A 310 1.11 1.10 24.39
N VAL A 311 1.35 -0.11 24.91
CA VAL A 311 0.34 -0.92 25.62
C VAL A 311 0.44 -0.63 27.11
N LYS A 312 -0.63 -0.07 27.70
CA LYS A 312 -0.62 0.49 29.06
C LYS A 312 -1.99 0.36 29.73
N ASP A 313 -2.10 0.70 31.01
CA ASP A 313 -3.32 0.42 31.80
C ASP A 313 -4.59 1.12 31.26
N ASP A 314 -4.45 2.34 30.73
CA ASP A 314 -5.53 3.13 30.10
C ASP A 314 -5.70 2.84 28.59
N ASP A 315 -4.85 1.98 28.02
CA ASP A 315 -4.97 1.43 26.66
C ASP A 315 -4.49 -0.04 26.62
N PRO A 316 -5.20 -0.96 27.30
CA PRO A 316 -4.63 -2.26 27.67
C PRO A 316 -4.81 -3.32 26.58
N PHE A 317 -5.65 -3.09 25.57
CA PHE A 317 -5.95 -4.10 24.56
C PHE A 317 -4.79 -4.30 23.60
N VAL A 318 -4.59 -5.51 23.08
CA VAL A 318 -3.80 -5.83 21.89
C VAL A 318 -4.67 -6.51 20.84
N TYR A 319 -4.38 -6.28 19.56
CA TYR A 319 -5.23 -6.70 18.45
C TYR A 319 -4.50 -7.65 17.50
N ALA A 320 -5.23 -8.61 16.93
CA ALA A 320 -4.66 -9.55 15.96
C ALA A 320 -4.11 -8.79 14.74
N ASN A 321 -2.86 -9.06 14.36
CA ASN A 321 -2.14 -8.34 13.31
C ASN A 321 -2.04 -6.81 13.51
N GLY A 322 -2.28 -6.29 14.72
CA GLY A 322 -2.36 -4.84 14.96
C GLY A 322 -3.62 -4.18 14.38
N LEU A 323 -4.64 -4.94 13.99
CA LEU A 323 -5.86 -4.40 13.39
C LEU A 323 -6.89 -4.00 14.44
N ILE A 324 -6.90 -2.71 14.79
CA ILE A 324 -7.80 -2.21 15.84
C ILE A 324 -9.29 -2.34 15.48
N GLN A 325 -9.64 -2.46 14.20
CA GLN A 325 -11.02 -2.60 13.70
C GLN A 325 -11.43 -4.06 13.42
N SER A 326 -10.56 -5.03 13.73
CA SER A 326 -10.85 -6.44 13.48
C SER A 326 -11.94 -6.95 14.42
N LEU A 327 -12.86 -7.75 13.89
CA LEU A 327 -13.86 -8.48 14.68
C LEU A 327 -13.54 -9.98 14.80
N ALA A 328 -12.27 -10.35 14.59
CA ALA A 328 -11.79 -11.72 14.78
C ALA A 328 -12.15 -12.24 16.18
N GLY A 329 -12.59 -13.50 16.26
CA GLY A 329 -13.01 -14.12 17.52
C GLY A 329 -11.86 -14.52 18.46
N ASP A 330 -10.65 -14.61 17.93
CA ASP A 330 -9.44 -14.97 18.65
C ASP A 330 -8.18 -14.29 18.07
N ILE A 331 -7.11 -14.27 18.88
CA ILE A 331 -5.74 -13.94 18.51
C ILE A 331 -4.85 -15.10 18.93
N ASN A 332 -4.31 -15.85 17.96
CA ASN A 332 -3.50 -17.06 18.21
C ASN A 332 -4.20 -18.07 19.14
N GLY A 333 -5.52 -18.27 18.96
CA GLY A 333 -6.33 -19.16 19.78
C GLY A 333 -6.73 -18.61 21.16
N VAL A 334 -6.39 -17.35 21.48
CA VAL A 334 -6.86 -16.65 22.68
C VAL A 334 -8.11 -15.85 22.33
N ALA A 335 -9.23 -16.12 22.99
CA ALA A 335 -10.49 -15.42 22.73
C ALA A 335 -10.37 -13.90 22.88
N THR A 336 -10.92 -13.16 21.91
CA THR A 336 -10.97 -11.69 21.94
C THR A 336 -12.27 -11.18 22.53
N PHE A 337 -12.24 -9.96 23.04
CA PHE A 337 -13.38 -9.23 23.58
C PHE A 337 -13.48 -7.85 22.94
N VAL A 338 -14.70 -7.31 22.88
CA VAL A 338 -14.93 -5.95 22.40
C VAL A 338 -14.18 -4.96 23.27
N ASP A 339 -13.43 -4.07 22.64
CA ASP A 339 -12.72 -3.02 23.36
C ASP A 339 -13.66 -1.87 23.73
N THR A 340 -13.94 -1.76 25.03
CA THR A 340 -14.74 -0.68 25.63
C THR A 340 -13.90 0.41 26.30
N SER A 341 -12.57 0.25 26.34
CA SER A 341 -11.64 1.18 26.98
C SER A 341 -11.42 2.45 26.15
N ARG A 342 -11.56 2.35 24.83
CA ARG A 342 -11.44 3.47 23.89
C ARG A 342 -12.82 3.96 23.39
N PRO A 343 -12.95 5.24 22.99
CA PRO A 343 -14.19 5.74 22.38
C PRO A 343 -14.42 5.11 21.00
N GLU A 344 -15.67 5.14 20.53
CA GLU A 344 -16.07 4.51 19.25
C GLU A 344 -15.38 5.14 18.05
N THR A 345 -15.14 6.46 18.11
CA THR A 345 -14.41 7.25 17.11
C THR A 345 -12.98 6.76 16.87
N TYR A 346 -12.40 5.99 17.80
CA TYR A 346 -11.09 5.38 17.60
C TYR A 346 -11.11 4.28 16.52
N PHE A 347 -12.24 3.59 16.40
CA PHE A 347 -12.44 2.44 15.53
C PHE A 347 -13.26 2.77 14.27
N SER A 348 -13.87 3.95 14.17
CA SER A 348 -14.67 4.36 13.02
C SER A 348 -13.85 4.52 11.74
N TRP A 349 -14.42 4.18 10.58
CA TRP A 349 -13.79 4.49 9.29
C TRP A 349 -13.81 5.99 8.97
N PHE A 350 -14.87 6.68 9.38
CA PHE A 350 -15.07 8.11 9.16
C PHE A 350 -15.86 8.72 10.32
N GLU A 351 -15.87 10.04 10.41
CA GLU A 351 -16.65 10.75 11.43
C GLU A 351 -18.15 10.56 11.21
N GLY A 352 -18.85 10.01 12.21
CA GLY A 352 -20.27 9.63 12.10
C GLY A 352 -20.53 8.21 11.61
N ASP A 353 -19.50 7.37 11.43
CA ASP A 353 -19.66 5.93 11.15
C ASP A 353 -20.35 5.22 12.34
N ALA A 354 -21.19 4.23 12.02
CA ALA A 354 -21.84 3.42 13.03
C ALA A 354 -20.80 2.60 13.80
N PRO A 355 -20.97 2.39 15.11
CA PRO A 355 -19.90 1.87 15.95
C PRO A 355 -19.51 0.44 15.60
N ILE A 356 -18.32 0.29 15.02
CA ILE A 356 -17.60 -0.99 14.94
C ILE A 356 -16.52 -0.95 16.01
N ARG A 357 -16.86 -1.36 17.24
CA ARG A 357 -15.80 -1.57 18.22
C ARG A 357 -15.02 -2.82 17.84
N GLY A 358 -13.71 -2.68 17.62
CA GLY A 358 -12.86 -3.81 17.36
C GLY A 358 -12.71 -4.72 18.59
N ARG A 359 -12.18 -5.91 18.34
CA ARG A 359 -11.97 -6.92 19.37
C ARG A 359 -10.48 -7.18 19.57
N GLY A 360 -10.08 -7.34 20.82
CA GLY A 360 -8.71 -7.67 21.19
C GLY A 360 -8.63 -8.42 22.52
N VAL A 361 -7.43 -8.54 23.07
CA VAL A 361 -7.19 -9.13 24.38
C VAL A 361 -6.66 -8.05 25.29
N ASN A 362 -7.26 -7.88 26.48
CA ASN A 362 -6.70 -7.02 27.51
C ASN A 362 -5.37 -7.61 27.98
N TRP A 363 -4.27 -6.98 27.57
CA TRP A 363 -2.90 -7.41 27.84
C TRP A 363 -2.62 -7.46 29.34
N GLN A 364 -3.13 -6.50 30.10
CA GLN A 364 -2.86 -6.37 31.54
C GLN A 364 -3.51 -7.48 32.36
N THR A 365 -4.68 -7.97 31.95
CA THR A 365 -5.38 -9.07 32.65
C THR A 365 -5.17 -10.44 32.02
N ALA A 366 -4.54 -10.52 30.84
CA ALA A 366 -4.20 -11.78 30.21
C ALA A 366 -3.20 -12.59 31.05
N SER A 367 -3.42 -13.90 31.14
CA SER A 367 -2.46 -14.82 31.74
C SER A 367 -1.13 -14.81 30.95
N GLU A 368 -0.03 -15.13 31.62
CA GLU A 368 1.28 -15.22 30.99
C GLU A 368 1.28 -16.19 29.80
N ALA A 369 0.63 -17.35 29.95
CA ALA A 369 0.49 -18.32 28.86
C ALA A 369 -0.22 -17.72 27.62
N ASN A 370 -1.19 -16.83 27.82
CA ASN A 370 -1.86 -16.14 26.72
C ASN A 370 -0.98 -15.04 26.11
N ARG A 371 -0.24 -14.27 26.94
CA ARG A 371 0.73 -13.27 26.45
C ARG A 371 1.83 -13.91 25.60
N ILE A 372 2.37 -15.05 26.04
CA ILE A 372 3.36 -15.84 25.30
C ILE A 372 2.83 -16.22 23.92
N LYS A 373 1.62 -16.81 23.84
CA LYS A 373 1.01 -17.20 22.55
C LYS A 373 0.88 -16.03 21.58
N ILE A 374 0.48 -14.86 22.09
CA ILE A 374 0.24 -13.67 21.27
C ILE A 374 1.55 -13.03 20.80
N ALA A 375 2.51 -12.81 21.70
CA ALA A 375 3.76 -12.11 21.37
C ALA A 375 4.80 -13.00 20.66
N SER A 376 4.66 -14.32 20.73
CA SER A 376 5.51 -15.24 19.95
C SER A 376 5.20 -15.19 18.45
N ASP A 377 4.02 -14.69 18.06
CA ASP A 377 3.68 -14.51 16.64
C ASP A 377 4.09 -13.11 16.16
N PRO A 378 5.13 -12.99 15.32
CA PRO A 378 5.59 -11.71 14.83
C PRO A 378 4.55 -10.96 13.97
N ALA A 379 3.55 -11.65 13.43
CA ALA A 379 2.50 -11.01 12.63
C ALA A 379 1.64 -10.04 13.46
N ASN A 380 1.59 -10.19 14.78
CA ASN A 380 0.88 -9.26 15.67
C ASN A 380 1.60 -7.91 15.85
N ASN A 381 2.84 -7.79 15.37
CA ASN A 381 3.65 -6.58 15.43
C ASN A 381 3.78 -5.98 16.85
N ILE A 382 3.96 -6.85 17.85
CA ILE A 382 4.18 -6.48 19.25
C ILE A 382 5.66 -6.67 19.57
N TYR A 383 6.27 -5.69 20.24
CA TYR A 383 7.64 -5.82 20.75
C TYR A 383 7.78 -5.21 22.14
N PHE A 384 8.79 -5.68 22.87
CA PHE A 384 9.24 -5.09 24.12
C PHE A 384 10.42 -4.15 23.88
N ASP A 385 10.36 -2.93 24.43
CA ASP A 385 11.45 -1.95 24.38
C ASP A 385 12.23 -1.98 25.69
N ASP A 386 13.46 -2.51 25.63
CA ASP A 386 14.36 -2.60 26.77
C ASP A 386 14.69 -1.24 27.38
N ALA A 387 14.67 -0.16 26.58
CA ALA A 387 15.00 1.18 27.05
C ALA A 387 13.87 1.80 27.89
N THR A 388 12.61 1.47 27.60
CA THR A 388 11.46 2.02 28.32
C THR A 388 10.84 1.04 29.30
N GLY A 389 11.15 -0.26 29.17
CA GLY A 389 10.56 -1.33 29.97
C GLY A 389 9.11 -1.63 29.61
N LYS A 390 8.68 -1.29 28.39
CA LYS A 390 7.27 -1.31 27.98
C LYS A 390 7.03 -2.08 26.69
N PHE A 391 5.80 -2.56 26.53
CA PHE A 391 5.33 -3.18 25.30
C PHE A 391 4.73 -2.14 24.35
N TYR A 392 5.03 -2.30 23.06
CA TYR A 392 4.46 -1.51 21.99
C TYR A 392 3.84 -2.42 20.94
N GLN A 393 2.79 -1.92 20.29
CA GLN A 393 2.18 -2.58 19.14
C GLN A 393 2.08 -1.61 17.98
N TRP A 394 2.55 -2.01 16.80
CA TRP A 394 2.20 -1.31 15.57
C TRP A 394 0.76 -1.63 15.17
N CYS A 395 -0.03 -0.59 15.00
CA CYS A 395 -1.44 -0.69 14.68
C CYS A 395 -1.74 -0.13 13.30
N VAL A 396 -2.76 -0.72 12.65
CA VAL A 396 -3.29 -0.25 11.38
C VAL A 396 -4.80 -0.11 11.49
N ARG A 397 -5.33 1.00 10.98
CA ARG A 397 -6.78 1.21 10.79
C ARG A 397 -7.10 1.67 9.38
N GLY A 398 -8.26 1.24 8.88
CA GLY A 398 -8.88 1.80 7.70
C GLY A 398 -9.57 3.11 8.00
N ARG A 399 -9.39 4.09 7.11
CA ARG A 399 -10.08 5.39 7.16
C ARG A 399 -10.59 5.80 5.80
N SER A 400 -11.69 6.53 5.81
CA SER A 400 -12.27 7.16 4.64
C SER A 400 -12.65 8.61 4.95
N PHE A 401 -12.70 9.41 3.89
CA PHE A 401 -12.89 10.85 3.98
C PHE A 401 -13.88 11.28 2.90
N ALA A 402 -14.93 11.97 3.31
CA ALA A 402 -15.80 12.68 2.40
C ALA A 402 -14.99 13.81 1.73
N GLY A 403 -15.11 13.96 0.41
CA GLY A 403 -14.59 15.14 -0.26
C GLY A 403 -15.18 16.41 0.34
N ALA A 404 -14.35 17.44 0.60
CA ALA A 404 -14.83 18.67 1.21
C ALA A 404 -15.83 19.39 0.30
N GLY A 405 -15.63 19.35 -1.03
CA GLY A 405 -16.52 19.93 -2.04
C GLY A 405 -16.76 19.02 -3.24
N ASN A 406 -17.09 19.64 -4.38
CA ASN A 406 -17.32 18.95 -5.65
C ASN A 406 -15.99 18.73 -6.39
N GLY A 407 -15.78 17.52 -6.94
CA GLY A 407 -14.61 17.19 -7.75
C GLY A 407 -13.52 16.37 -7.05
N ASP A 408 -12.44 16.12 -7.78
CA ASP A 408 -11.31 15.30 -7.34
C ASP A 408 -10.46 15.98 -6.25
N TRP A 409 -9.73 15.15 -5.48
CA TRP A 409 -8.80 15.63 -4.46
C TRP A 409 -7.57 16.28 -5.08
N ARG A 410 -7.19 17.48 -4.60
CA ARG A 410 -5.98 18.21 -5.03
C ARG A 410 -4.72 17.37 -4.88
N THR A 411 -4.51 16.79 -3.70
CA THR A 411 -3.30 16.04 -3.38
C THR A 411 -3.65 14.74 -2.68
N SER A 412 -3.51 13.63 -3.42
CA SER A 412 -3.74 12.25 -2.96
C SER A 412 -2.53 11.33 -3.20
N ARG A 413 -1.47 11.86 -3.82
CA ARG A 413 -0.25 11.16 -4.20
C ARG A 413 0.92 11.68 -3.37
N PRO A 414 1.65 10.82 -2.61
CA PRO A 414 2.63 11.27 -1.61
C PRO A 414 3.95 11.78 -2.20
N GLN A 415 4.15 11.73 -3.51
CA GLN A 415 5.44 12.07 -4.12
C GLN A 415 5.71 13.58 -4.10
N LYS A 416 4.67 14.42 -4.13
CA LYS A 416 4.81 15.89 -4.24
C LYS A 416 5.18 16.54 -2.90
N ALA A 417 5.83 17.70 -2.98
CA ALA A 417 6.13 18.57 -1.83
C ALA A 417 4.88 19.30 -1.31
N ASP A 418 3.92 18.53 -0.78
CA ASP A 418 2.58 19.05 -0.47
C ASP A 418 1.90 18.26 0.66
N THR A 419 0.78 18.78 1.18
CA THR A 419 -0.03 18.12 2.22
C THR A 419 -1.13 17.25 1.61
N LEU A 420 -1.48 16.15 2.28
CA LEU A 420 -2.64 15.33 1.93
C LEU A 420 -3.91 16.12 2.24
N GLY A 421 -4.69 16.47 1.22
CA GLY A 421 -5.88 17.29 1.40
C GLY A 421 -6.69 17.50 0.13
N PHE A 422 -7.96 17.86 0.32
CA PHE A 422 -8.91 18.07 -0.77
C PHE A 422 -8.60 19.36 -1.54
N ALA A 423 -8.26 20.45 -0.85
CA ALA A 423 -7.91 21.74 -1.43
C ALA A 423 -6.67 22.34 -0.76
N GLN A 424 -6.21 23.52 -1.20
CA GLN A 424 -5.07 24.23 -0.60
C GLN A 424 -5.49 25.02 0.65
N HIS A 425 -6.18 24.35 1.58
CA HIS A 425 -6.64 24.93 2.84
C HIS A 425 -6.41 23.93 3.97
N LEU A 426 -5.93 24.42 5.11
CA LEU A 426 -5.72 23.57 6.28
C LEU A 426 -6.99 22.82 6.71
N ALA A 427 -8.14 23.49 6.70
CA ALA A 427 -9.43 22.90 7.07
C ALA A 427 -9.80 21.66 6.23
N THR A 428 -9.21 21.51 5.04
CA THR A 428 -9.45 20.41 4.11
C THR A 428 -8.33 19.37 4.06
N THR A 429 -7.33 19.50 4.93
CA THR A 429 -6.24 18.52 5.06
C THR A 429 -6.68 17.31 5.88
N VAL A 430 -6.16 16.14 5.53
CA VAL A 430 -6.41 14.93 6.31
C VAL A 430 -5.64 15.00 7.62
N GLN A 431 -6.39 14.92 8.71
CA GLN A 431 -5.83 14.97 10.05
C GLN A 431 -5.36 13.59 10.51
N ILE A 432 -4.16 13.56 11.07
CA ILE A 432 -3.59 12.42 11.79
C ILE A 432 -4.47 12.17 13.02
N GLN A 433 -4.76 10.90 13.32
CA GLN A 433 -5.38 10.53 14.59
C GLN A 433 -4.40 9.75 15.47
N GLY A 434 -3.55 8.89 14.91
CA GLY A 434 -2.61 8.04 15.65
C GLY A 434 -3.28 7.25 16.78
N SER A 435 -2.61 7.16 17.93
CA SER A 435 -3.08 6.50 19.16
C SER A 435 -4.19 7.26 19.93
N ARG A 436 -4.64 8.42 19.45
CA ARG A 436 -5.67 9.24 20.10
C ARG A 436 -7.07 8.67 19.87
N GLY A 437 -7.91 8.77 20.89
CA GLY A 437 -9.31 8.31 20.82
C GLY A 437 -10.18 9.10 19.83
N ALA A 438 -9.82 10.35 19.53
CA ALA A 438 -10.53 11.21 18.60
C ALA A 438 -9.54 12.10 17.80
N LEU A 439 -10.07 12.73 16.75
CA LEU A 439 -9.34 13.69 15.94
C LEU A 439 -9.18 15.03 16.68
N GLU A 440 -8.03 15.66 16.49
CA GLU A 440 -7.82 17.06 16.89
C GLU A 440 -8.28 18.01 15.78
N PRO A 441 -8.62 19.27 16.11
CA PRO A 441 -8.88 20.29 15.12
C PRO A 441 -7.73 20.45 14.12
N PRO A 442 -8.01 20.83 12.86
CA PRO A 442 -6.99 21.00 11.85
C PRO A 442 -5.87 21.95 12.29
N ALA A 443 -4.63 21.45 12.27
CA ALA A 443 -3.42 22.20 12.60
C ALA A 443 -2.23 21.64 11.79
N TRP A 444 -1.21 22.46 11.53
CA TRP A 444 -0.05 22.03 10.74
C TRP A 444 0.64 20.80 11.34
N ALA A 445 0.73 20.76 12.68
CA ALA A 445 1.30 19.66 13.44
C ALA A 445 0.49 18.34 13.35
N THR A 446 -0.76 18.40 12.88
CA THR A 446 -1.66 17.24 12.78
C THR A 446 -1.93 16.84 11.32
N THR A 447 -1.18 17.36 10.35
CA THR A 447 -1.35 17.04 8.94
C THR A 447 -0.36 15.99 8.43
N TYR A 448 -0.77 15.28 7.39
CA TYR A 448 0.09 14.43 6.58
C TYR A 448 0.78 15.21 5.46
N VAL A 449 2.07 14.97 5.25
CA VAL A 449 2.89 15.56 4.19
C VAL A 449 3.49 14.51 3.28
N GLY A 450 3.68 14.91 2.03
CA GLY A 450 4.36 14.12 1.02
C GLY A 450 5.87 14.02 1.26
N ARG A 451 6.49 13.14 0.46
CA ARG A 451 7.89 12.74 0.51
C ARG A 451 8.84 13.92 0.29
N GLU A 452 8.54 14.77 -0.68
CA GLU A 452 9.39 15.91 -1.06
C GLU A 452 9.14 17.16 -0.19
N HIS A 453 8.21 17.07 0.77
CA HIS A 453 7.91 18.19 1.65
C HIS A 453 9.06 18.43 2.63
N THR A 454 9.51 19.69 2.78
CA THR A 454 10.70 20.04 3.59
C THR A 454 10.59 19.66 5.06
N SER A 455 9.37 19.61 5.60
CA SER A 455 9.11 19.20 7.00
C SER A 455 9.08 17.68 7.22
N ASN A 456 9.30 16.87 6.19
CA ASN A 456 9.33 15.41 6.28
C ASN A 456 10.75 14.92 6.58
N LYS A 457 11.02 14.36 7.77
CA LYS A 457 12.34 13.76 8.06
C LYS A 457 12.40 12.23 7.99
N ASN A 458 11.26 11.56 7.84
CA ASN A 458 11.20 10.10 7.64
C ASN A 458 10.53 9.75 6.28
N PRO A 459 11.06 10.24 5.13
CA PRO A 459 10.39 10.14 3.83
C PRO A 459 10.43 8.72 3.25
N PHE A 460 9.44 7.89 3.58
CA PHE A 460 9.23 6.61 2.93
C PHE A 460 8.52 6.77 1.58
N LEU A 461 8.91 5.94 0.60
CA LEU A 461 8.27 5.96 -0.72
C LEU A 461 6.85 5.37 -0.63
N GLY A 462 5.91 6.01 -1.32
CA GLY A 462 4.53 5.54 -1.47
C GLY A 462 3.59 5.80 -0.29
N VAL A 463 4.01 6.55 0.71
CA VAL A 463 3.19 6.86 1.88
C VAL A 463 3.31 8.32 2.29
N PHE A 464 2.24 8.89 2.85
CA PHE A 464 2.32 10.18 3.53
C PHE A 464 2.79 10.00 4.96
N THR A 465 3.52 10.98 5.48
CA THR A 465 4.09 10.95 6.84
C THR A 465 3.60 12.13 7.65
N ASN A 466 3.69 12.07 8.97
CA ASN A 466 3.37 13.20 9.81
C ASN A 466 4.36 14.38 9.65
N VAL A 467 3.90 15.58 10.00
CA VAL A 467 4.73 16.80 10.09
C VAL A 467 5.47 16.84 11.44
N ASN A 468 6.79 17.06 11.40
CA ASN A 468 7.63 17.56 12.50
C ASN A 468 7.52 16.89 13.91
N HIS A 469 8.31 15.83 14.14
CA HIS A 469 9.17 15.46 15.31
C HIS A 469 8.87 15.93 16.75
N GLY A 470 7.60 16.12 17.14
CA GLY A 470 7.20 16.32 18.55
C GLY A 470 6.20 15.29 19.08
N ILE A 471 5.61 14.49 18.19
CA ILE A 471 4.74 13.37 18.54
C ILE A 471 5.64 12.14 18.67
N PRO A 472 5.68 11.43 19.81
CA PRO A 472 6.59 10.30 20.05
C PRO A 472 6.46 9.10 19.08
N GLU A 473 5.48 9.12 18.18
CA GLU A 473 5.03 7.95 17.43
C GLU A 473 5.19 8.22 15.92
N ASP A 474 5.89 7.33 15.22
CA ASP A 474 5.88 7.27 13.75
C ASP A 474 4.43 7.03 13.28
N ASN A 475 3.93 7.88 12.39
CA ASN A 475 2.57 7.84 11.87
C ASN A 475 2.57 8.00 10.34
N TYR A 476 1.87 7.10 9.66
CA TYR A 476 1.85 7.01 8.20
C TYR A 476 0.44 6.88 7.67
N PHE A 477 0.19 7.40 6.47
CA PHE A 477 -1.06 7.20 5.74
C PHE A 477 -0.84 6.71 4.31
N LEU A 478 -1.30 5.49 4.04
CA LEU A 478 -1.31 4.88 2.71
C LEU A 478 -2.65 5.15 2.04
N VAL A 479 -2.67 6.08 1.08
CA VAL A 479 -3.84 6.32 0.23
C VAL A 479 -4.04 5.13 -0.71
N CYS A 480 -5.26 4.58 -0.75
CA CYS A 480 -5.55 3.37 -1.52
C CYS A 480 -6.47 3.62 -2.71
N GLY A 481 -7.29 4.67 -2.70
CA GLY A 481 -8.14 4.98 -3.85
C GLY A 481 -9.11 6.13 -3.62
N SER A 482 -9.89 6.44 -4.66
CA SER A 482 -10.97 7.41 -4.61
C SER A 482 -12.24 6.90 -5.29
N VAL A 483 -13.39 7.41 -4.84
CA VAL A 483 -14.74 7.00 -5.27
C VAL A 483 -15.57 8.23 -5.59
N ASN A 484 -16.05 8.37 -6.82
CA ASN A 484 -17.04 9.39 -7.15
C ASN A 484 -18.39 8.94 -6.60
N ARG A 485 -19.08 9.84 -5.89
CA ARG A 485 -20.35 9.56 -5.24
C ARG A 485 -21.52 10.07 -6.07
N LEU A 486 -22.48 9.19 -6.29
CA LEU A 486 -23.85 9.57 -6.62
C LEU A 486 -24.50 10.25 -5.40
N ASN A 487 -25.57 11.01 -5.62
CA ASN A 487 -26.28 11.76 -4.58
C ASN A 487 -27.74 11.35 -4.44
N GLN A 488 -28.34 11.66 -3.28
CA GLN A 488 -29.71 11.29 -2.93
C GLN A 488 -30.78 12.16 -3.60
N GLY A 489 -30.40 13.14 -4.42
CA GLY A 489 -31.34 13.96 -5.18
C GLY A 489 -31.98 13.17 -6.32
N ALA A 490 -33.05 13.71 -6.88
CA ALA A 490 -33.72 13.15 -8.04
C ALA A 490 -32.82 13.22 -9.28
N TYR A 491 -32.81 12.17 -10.09
CA TYR A 491 -32.01 12.14 -11.32
C TYR A 491 -32.57 13.11 -12.36
N HIS A 492 -31.71 13.88 -13.01
CA HIS A 492 -32.06 14.62 -14.24
C HIS A 492 -30.81 14.77 -15.12
N PRO A 493 -30.91 14.55 -16.46
CA PRO A 493 -29.74 14.50 -17.34
C PRO A 493 -28.86 15.76 -17.32
N SER A 494 -29.46 16.95 -17.16
CA SER A 494 -28.72 18.22 -17.09
C SER A 494 -28.51 18.75 -15.67
N PHE A 495 -29.59 18.88 -14.88
CA PHE A 495 -29.53 19.55 -13.59
C PHE A 495 -28.90 18.72 -12.47
N ASN A 496 -29.15 17.42 -12.43
CA ASN A 496 -28.58 16.53 -11.40
C ASN A 496 -28.22 15.16 -11.99
N PRO A 497 -27.20 15.09 -12.85
CA PRO A 497 -26.80 13.86 -13.52
C PRO A 497 -26.19 12.83 -12.57
N SER A 498 -25.91 13.18 -11.31
CA SER A 498 -25.43 12.28 -10.25
C SER A 498 -26.57 11.85 -9.29
N GLY A 499 -27.79 12.36 -9.48
CA GLY A 499 -28.96 11.96 -8.71
C GLY A 499 -29.41 10.53 -9.00
N THR A 500 -30.08 9.94 -8.03
CA THR A 500 -30.57 8.54 -8.10
C THR A 500 -32.04 8.39 -7.76
N ALA A 501 -32.62 9.36 -7.05
CA ALA A 501 -34.01 9.29 -6.63
C ALA A 501 -34.97 9.59 -7.80
N LYS A 502 -36.23 9.16 -7.66
CA LYS A 502 -37.34 9.58 -8.51
C LYS A 502 -37.89 10.93 -8.05
N TRP A 503 -38.60 11.61 -8.94
CA TRP A 503 -39.29 12.87 -8.65
C TRP A 503 -40.63 12.61 -7.95
N GLY A 504 -41.03 13.49 -7.03
CA GLY A 504 -42.37 13.52 -6.42
C GLY A 504 -43.41 14.18 -7.33
N GLY A 505 -44.71 14.03 -7.01
CA GLY A 505 -45.80 14.73 -7.72
C GLY A 505 -46.53 15.75 -6.84
N GLY A 506 -47.21 16.74 -7.40
CA GLY A 506 -48.11 17.63 -6.65
C GLY A 506 -48.23 19.05 -7.22
N THR A 507 -49.28 19.78 -6.84
CA THR A 507 -49.41 21.22 -7.12
C THR A 507 -48.58 22.02 -6.11
N LEU A 508 -48.24 23.27 -6.45
CA LEU A 508 -47.47 24.19 -5.58
C LEU A 508 -48.10 24.40 -4.17
N ASP A 509 -49.40 24.12 -4.01
CA ASP A 509 -50.15 24.30 -2.76
C ASP A 509 -50.35 22.98 -1.97
N GLU A 510 -50.14 21.81 -2.59
CA GLU A 510 -50.16 20.48 -1.94
C GLU A 510 -49.13 19.55 -2.60
N TYR A 511 -47.89 19.58 -2.10
CA TYR A 511 -46.83 18.66 -2.51
C TYR A 511 -47.17 17.22 -2.10
N ASN A 512 -47.75 16.41 -3.00
CA ASN A 512 -47.94 14.98 -2.77
C ASN A 512 -46.70 14.18 -3.19
N LEU A 513 -45.62 14.37 -2.44
CA LEU A 513 -44.34 13.67 -2.63
C LEU A 513 -44.46 12.13 -2.52
N ALA A 514 -45.64 11.59 -2.24
CA ALA A 514 -45.89 10.14 -2.18
C ALA A 514 -45.94 9.45 -3.56
N TYR A 515 -45.98 10.20 -4.68
CA TYR A 515 -45.88 9.63 -6.02
C TYR A 515 -44.42 9.56 -6.53
N ARG A 516 -44.16 8.71 -7.52
CA ARG A 516 -42.83 8.47 -8.10
C ARG A 516 -42.86 8.65 -9.61
N TYR A 517 -42.09 9.60 -10.13
CA TYR A 517 -41.97 9.89 -11.56
C TYR A 517 -40.51 9.87 -12.03
N ASP A 518 -40.28 9.41 -13.25
CA ASP A 518 -39.02 9.65 -13.96
C ASP A 518 -38.93 11.15 -14.33
N TRP A 519 -37.71 11.66 -14.51
CA TRP A 519 -37.46 13.05 -14.92
C TRP A 519 -38.24 13.48 -16.18
N ARG A 520 -38.52 12.52 -17.09
CA ARG A 520 -39.22 12.73 -18.35
C ARG A 520 -40.74 12.92 -18.20
N GLU A 521 -41.31 12.50 -17.08
CA GLU A 521 -42.75 12.52 -16.82
C GLU A 521 -43.20 13.82 -16.13
N ILE A 522 -42.26 14.56 -15.54
CA ILE A 522 -42.58 15.78 -14.78
C ILE A 522 -43.05 16.92 -15.72
N GLY A 523 -42.42 17.07 -16.89
CA GLY A 523 -42.74 18.13 -17.86
C GLY A 523 -44.12 17.97 -18.51
N SER A 524 -44.62 16.73 -18.58
CA SER A 524 -45.95 16.38 -19.09
C SER A 524 -47.09 16.59 -18.10
N LEU A 525 -46.81 17.12 -16.90
CA LEU A 525 -47.82 17.43 -15.88
C LEU A 525 -47.99 18.95 -15.69
N PRO A 526 -48.34 19.74 -16.74
CA PRO A 526 -48.47 21.19 -16.63
C PRO A 526 -49.57 21.63 -15.65
N SER A 527 -50.57 20.78 -15.39
CA SER A 527 -51.60 21.03 -14.35
C SER A 527 -51.05 21.03 -12.92
N LEU A 528 -49.82 20.53 -12.71
CA LEU A 528 -49.14 20.47 -11.42
C LEU A 528 -48.06 21.57 -11.27
N GLY A 529 -47.74 22.33 -12.33
CA GLY A 529 -46.74 23.41 -12.27
C GLY A 529 -45.29 22.95 -12.05
N MET A 530 -45.03 21.64 -12.05
CA MET A 530 -43.71 21.06 -11.75
C MET A 530 -42.88 20.89 -13.03
N VAL A 531 -42.09 21.92 -13.38
CA VAL A 531 -41.02 21.79 -14.37
C VAL A 531 -39.69 21.90 -13.64
N ALA A 532 -38.82 20.89 -13.78
CA ALA A 532 -37.45 21.02 -13.29
C ALA A 532 -36.73 22.11 -14.09
N THR A 533 -36.24 23.11 -13.38
CA THR A 533 -35.56 24.28 -13.96
C THR A 533 -34.21 24.52 -13.30
N THR A 534 -33.96 23.94 -12.12
CA THR A 534 -32.74 24.14 -11.34
C THR A 534 -32.29 22.83 -10.69
N ARG A 535 -30.99 22.80 -10.32
CA ARG A 535 -30.42 21.70 -9.53
C ARG A 535 -31.06 21.60 -8.14
N GLN A 536 -31.42 22.73 -7.51
CA GLN A 536 -32.10 22.76 -6.22
C GLN A 536 -33.36 21.88 -6.22
N GLN A 537 -34.21 22.04 -7.25
CA GLN A 537 -35.46 21.28 -7.34
C GLN A 537 -35.27 19.77 -7.34
N ALA A 538 -34.13 19.26 -7.81
CA ALA A 538 -33.82 17.83 -7.74
C ALA A 538 -33.71 17.32 -6.29
N PHE A 539 -33.34 18.17 -5.34
CA PHE A 539 -33.22 17.79 -3.93
C PHE A 539 -34.50 18.07 -3.14
N THR A 540 -35.23 19.12 -3.51
CA THR A 540 -36.43 19.57 -2.79
C THR A 540 -37.71 18.89 -3.27
N LEU A 541 -37.75 18.44 -4.54
CA LEU A 541 -38.91 17.80 -5.18
C LEU A 541 -38.69 16.29 -5.42
N LYS A 542 -37.72 15.67 -4.75
CA LYS A 542 -37.56 14.22 -4.79
C LYS A 542 -38.73 13.52 -4.10
N SER A 543 -39.09 12.32 -4.55
CA SER A 543 -40.18 11.54 -3.97
C SER A 543 -39.88 11.14 -2.52
N THR A 544 -40.88 11.22 -1.65
CA THR A 544 -40.88 10.75 -0.26
C THR A 544 -41.84 9.57 -0.05
N ALA A 545 -42.26 8.91 -1.14
CA ALA A 545 -43.12 7.73 -1.10
C ALA A 545 -42.62 6.68 -0.08
N GLN A 546 -43.55 5.98 0.58
CA GLN A 546 -43.23 5.00 1.64
C GLN A 546 -42.21 3.95 1.19
N GLN A 547 -42.30 3.50 -0.06
CA GLN A 547 -41.22 2.81 -0.73
C GLN A 547 -40.32 3.87 -1.37
N GLY A 548 -39.17 4.15 -0.74
CA GLY A 548 -38.18 5.11 -1.23
C GLY A 548 -37.68 4.83 -2.64
N SER A 549 -36.76 5.65 -3.15
CA SER A 549 -36.16 5.47 -4.48
C SER A 549 -34.68 5.86 -4.51
N GLY A 550 -33.93 5.24 -5.42
CA GLY A 550 -32.52 5.55 -5.64
C GLY A 550 -31.52 5.00 -4.62
N SER A 551 -31.97 4.27 -3.60
CA SER A 551 -31.13 3.45 -2.71
C SER A 551 -31.21 1.98 -3.09
N ILE A 552 -30.24 1.17 -2.65
CA ILE A 552 -30.22 -0.25 -2.97
C ILE A 552 -31.45 -1.00 -2.40
N GLY A 553 -32.08 -1.79 -3.26
CA GLY A 553 -33.34 -2.48 -2.98
C GLY A 553 -34.59 -1.61 -3.10
N SER A 554 -34.44 -0.37 -3.59
CA SER A 554 -35.54 0.47 -4.05
C SER A 554 -35.54 0.61 -5.58
N GLU A 555 -36.56 1.26 -6.15
CA GLU A 555 -36.59 1.51 -7.60
C GLU A 555 -35.51 2.54 -8.02
N PRO A 556 -34.64 2.21 -8.98
CA PRO A 556 -33.69 3.17 -9.52
C PRO A 556 -34.37 4.15 -10.47
N ALA A 557 -33.91 5.41 -10.49
CA ALA A 557 -34.38 6.44 -11.43
C ALA A 557 -33.44 6.64 -12.63
N ARG A 558 -32.18 6.20 -12.50
CA ARG A 558 -31.16 6.43 -13.51
C ARG A 558 -31.33 5.48 -14.70
N PRO A 559 -30.95 5.91 -15.92
CA PRO A 559 -30.96 5.03 -17.10
C PRO A 559 -30.03 3.81 -16.96
N ASP A 560 -28.97 3.93 -16.15
CA ASP A 560 -28.00 2.87 -15.87
C ASP A 560 -28.37 2.01 -14.65
N GLY A 561 -29.53 2.24 -14.02
CA GLY A 561 -30.02 1.45 -12.88
C GLY A 561 -29.27 1.67 -11.56
N ARG A 562 -28.36 2.66 -11.46
CA ARG A 562 -27.48 2.83 -10.30
C ARG A 562 -28.12 3.54 -9.10
N ASN A 563 -27.66 3.19 -7.90
CA ASN A 563 -28.12 3.69 -6.60
C ASN A 563 -27.02 4.47 -5.85
N HIS A 564 -27.38 5.42 -4.99
CA HIS A 564 -26.40 6.35 -4.39
C HIS A 564 -25.55 5.73 -3.28
N ASP A 565 -26.06 4.67 -2.69
CA ASP A 565 -25.50 3.97 -1.55
C ASP A 565 -24.83 2.65 -1.94
N THR A 566 -24.72 2.36 -3.23
CA THR A 566 -23.92 1.26 -3.79
C THR A 566 -22.62 1.81 -4.36
N ILE A 567 -21.50 1.14 -4.09
CA ILE A 567 -20.19 1.55 -4.62
C ILE A 567 -19.85 0.66 -5.81
N TYR A 568 -19.93 1.19 -7.02
CA TYR A 568 -19.79 0.43 -8.27
C TYR A 568 -18.35 0.17 -8.66
N ALA A 569 -18.13 -0.86 -9.48
CA ALA A 569 -16.78 -1.21 -9.93
C ALA A 569 -16.21 -0.24 -10.97
N SER A 570 -16.99 0.64 -11.60
CA SER A 570 -16.56 1.65 -12.58
C SER A 570 -17.59 2.77 -12.73
N GLY A 571 -17.30 3.83 -13.50
CA GLY A 571 -18.25 4.88 -13.88
C GLY A 571 -18.78 5.73 -12.72
N HIS A 572 -19.94 6.36 -12.92
CA HIS A 572 -20.60 7.20 -11.91
C HIS A 572 -21.00 6.40 -10.66
N GLY A 573 -20.66 6.89 -9.46
CA GLY A 573 -20.90 6.12 -8.24
C GLY A 573 -19.89 4.99 -8.00
N GLY A 574 -18.84 4.91 -8.81
CA GLY A 574 -17.85 3.85 -8.76
C GLY A 574 -16.46 4.29 -8.31
N LEU A 575 -15.56 3.32 -8.17
CA LEU A 575 -14.16 3.58 -7.88
C LEU A 575 -13.50 4.31 -9.06
N CYS A 576 -13.10 5.56 -8.84
CA CYS A 576 -12.45 6.38 -9.87
C CYS A 576 -10.95 6.12 -9.95
N ARG A 577 -10.32 5.82 -8.83
CA ARG A 577 -8.88 5.54 -8.78
C ARG A 577 -8.63 4.35 -7.87
N ASP A 578 -7.99 3.32 -8.42
CA ASP A 578 -7.33 2.29 -7.63
C ASP A 578 -5.86 2.69 -7.51
N MET A 579 -5.48 3.19 -6.33
CA MET A 579 -4.12 3.62 -6.01
C MET A 579 -3.40 2.58 -5.15
N ARG A 580 -3.93 1.34 -5.09
CA ARG A 580 -3.24 0.22 -4.47
C ARG A 580 -2.11 -0.21 -5.42
N TYR A 581 -0.91 0.25 -5.13
CA TYR A 581 0.29 -0.17 -5.85
C TYR A 581 0.98 -1.33 -5.13
N SER A 582 1.60 -2.21 -5.90
CA SER A 582 2.43 -3.28 -5.36
C SER A 582 3.59 -2.69 -4.56
N ALA A 583 3.88 -3.28 -3.39
CA ALA A 583 5.10 -2.98 -2.64
C ALA A 583 6.34 -3.55 -3.36
N TRP A 584 6.16 -4.56 -4.20
CA TRP A 584 7.23 -5.11 -5.03
C TRP A 584 7.58 -4.15 -6.18
N GLY A 585 8.85 -4.18 -6.60
CA GLY A 585 9.30 -3.41 -7.74
C GLY A 585 8.71 -3.94 -9.05
N LEU A 586 8.39 -3.05 -9.98
CA LEU A 586 7.95 -3.41 -11.32
C LEU A 586 9.06 -4.15 -12.08
N THR A 587 8.63 -5.17 -12.81
CA THR A 587 9.42 -5.97 -13.75
C THR A 587 9.13 -5.53 -15.18
N GLN A 588 9.92 -6.02 -16.16
CA GLN A 588 9.65 -5.74 -17.56
C GLN A 588 8.33 -6.37 -18.02
N GLU A 589 7.99 -7.53 -17.46
CA GLU A 589 6.75 -8.25 -17.70
C GLU A 589 5.52 -7.43 -17.31
N ASP A 590 5.60 -6.63 -16.22
CA ASP A 590 4.50 -5.75 -15.80
C ASP A 590 4.21 -4.66 -16.83
N PHE A 591 5.25 -4.08 -17.44
CA PHE A 591 5.08 -3.10 -18.52
C PHE A 591 4.47 -3.74 -19.76
N VAL A 592 4.89 -4.97 -20.10
CA VAL A 592 4.32 -5.72 -21.23
C VAL A 592 2.86 -6.09 -20.98
N GLU A 593 2.50 -6.55 -19.78
CA GLU A 593 1.10 -6.84 -19.42
C GLU A 593 0.24 -5.57 -19.49
N ALA A 594 0.76 -4.43 -19.04
CA ALA A 594 0.06 -3.15 -19.14
C ALA A 594 -0.15 -2.70 -20.59
N ASP A 595 0.90 -2.76 -21.43
CA ASP A 595 0.82 -2.44 -22.86
C ASP A 595 -0.20 -3.33 -23.59
N LEU A 596 -0.16 -4.64 -23.34
CA LEU A 596 -1.15 -5.58 -23.87
C LEU A 596 -2.56 -5.21 -23.43
N ASN A 597 -2.78 -4.88 -22.16
CA ASN A 597 -4.09 -4.48 -21.66
C ASN A 597 -4.58 -3.17 -22.32
N VAL A 598 -3.69 -2.22 -22.63
CA VAL A 598 -4.06 -0.97 -23.32
C VAL A 598 -4.42 -1.24 -24.78
N LYS A 599 -3.56 -1.93 -25.52
CA LYS A 599 -3.81 -2.32 -26.92
C LYS A 599 -5.05 -3.22 -27.05
N SER A 600 -5.29 -4.05 -26.02
CA SER A 600 -6.46 -4.92 -25.94
C SER A 600 -7.69 -4.23 -25.35
N GLY A 601 -7.69 -2.91 -25.09
CA GLY A 601 -8.85 -2.20 -24.55
C GLY A 601 -9.32 -2.73 -23.20
N LYS A 602 -8.50 -3.45 -22.44
CA LYS A 602 -8.78 -3.99 -21.09
C LYS A 602 -8.31 -3.06 -19.99
N TYR A 603 -7.27 -2.26 -20.24
CA TYR A 603 -6.80 -1.25 -19.30
C TYR A 603 -7.95 -0.31 -18.92
N ARG A 604 -8.09 -0.03 -17.63
CA ARG A 604 -9.30 0.55 -17.04
C ARG A 604 -9.60 1.94 -17.60
N GLY A 605 -8.57 2.77 -17.74
CA GLY A 605 -8.71 4.16 -18.14
C GLY A 605 -9.36 5.04 -17.08
N ARG A 606 -9.17 6.35 -17.23
CA ARG A 606 -9.66 7.41 -16.36
C ARG A 606 -9.68 8.71 -17.14
N GLU A 607 -10.75 9.48 -17.01
CA GLU A 607 -10.83 10.82 -17.58
C GLU A 607 -11.78 11.70 -16.76
N ASN A 608 -11.67 13.02 -16.95
CA ASN A 608 -12.67 13.95 -16.44
C ASN A 608 -13.98 13.74 -17.21
N LEU A 609 -15.09 13.77 -16.48
CA LEU A 609 -16.40 13.89 -17.11
C LEU A 609 -16.42 15.17 -17.94
N ALA A 610 -17.25 15.21 -18.99
CA ALA A 610 -17.35 16.39 -19.82
C ALA A 610 -18.80 16.76 -20.07
N ARG A 611 -19.12 18.03 -19.83
CA ARG A 611 -20.43 18.59 -20.13
C ARG A 611 -20.41 19.20 -21.52
N THR A 612 -21.38 18.81 -22.33
CA THR A 612 -21.65 19.45 -23.62
C THR A 612 -22.78 20.45 -23.45
N LYS A 613 -22.59 21.64 -24.02
CA LYS A 613 -23.57 22.73 -24.00
C LYS A 613 -23.65 23.39 -25.38
N VAL A 614 -24.85 23.85 -25.73
CA VAL A 614 -25.11 24.63 -26.94
C VAL A 614 -25.29 26.09 -26.53
N ASP A 615 -24.60 26.98 -27.22
CA ASP A 615 -24.79 28.43 -27.13
C ASP A 615 -24.96 29.03 -28.53
N LYS A 616 -25.68 30.16 -28.61
CA LYS A 616 -25.80 30.95 -29.83
C LYS A 616 -24.83 32.11 -29.77
N LEU A 617 -24.07 32.31 -30.83
CA LEU A 617 -23.17 33.45 -30.98
C LEU A 617 -23.72 34.46 -31.98
N GLU A 618 -23.73 35.73 -31.58
CA GLU A 618 -24.09 36.86 -32.43
C GLU A 618 -22.80 37.60 -32.80
N VAL A 619 -22.54 37.77 -34.10
CA VAL A 619 -21.25 38.25 -34.62
C VAL A 619 -20.98 39.70 -34.18
N ILE A 620 -19.74 39.97 -33.76
CA ILE A 620 -19.18 41.30 -33.59
C ILE A 620 -17.91 41.33 -34.43
N SER A 621 -17.94 41.97 -35.61
CA SER A 621 -16.85 41.94 -36.58
C SER A 621 -15.72 42.92 -36.24
N ASP A 622 -14.48 42.44 -36.25
CA ASP A 622 -13.27 43.23 -36.59
C ASP A 622 -12.54 42.44 -37.70
N GLY A 623 -12.56 42.92 -38.94
CA GLY A 623 -12.09 42.17 -40.11
C GLY A 623 -10.56 42.08 -40.23
N PHE A 624 -10.03 40.97 -40.76
CA PHE A 624 -8.64 40.83 -41.22
C PHE A 624 -8.56 40.02 -42.52
N SER A 625 -7.61 40.32 -43.42
CA SER A 625 -7.50 39.65 -44.73
C SER A 625 -6.60 38.40 -44.69
N GLY A 626 -7.15 37.23 -45.06
CA GLY A 626 -6.41 35.96 -45.20
C GLY A 626 -7.33 34.79 -45.62
N ALA A 627 -6.77 33.62 -45.97
CA ALA A 627 -7.51 32.45 -46.49
C ALA A 627 -8.52 31.81 -45.50
N VAL A 628 -8.47 32.18 -44.21
CA VAL A 628 -9.52 31.93 -43.19
C VAL A 628 -9.67 33.22 -42.36
N PRO A 629 -10.54 34.18 -42.72
CA PRO A 629 -10.38 35.56 -42.28
C PRO A 629 -11.30 36.06 -41.15
N ASN A 630 -12.21 35.26 -40.58
CA ASN A 630 -13.16 35.85 -39.64
C ASN A 630 -13.04 35.29 -38.21
N TYR A 631 -12.68 36.19 -37.31
CA TYR A 631 -12.54 35.96 -35.88
C TYR A 631 -13.88 36.08 -35.18
N LEU A 632 -14.13 35.18 -34.24
CA LEU A 632 -15.26 35.25 -33.32
C LEU A 632 -14.71 35.30 -31.88
N TYR A 633 -14.87 36.48 -31.26
CA TYR A 633 -14.80 36.80 -29.82
C TYR A 633 -13.49 37.05 -29.08
N GLN A 634 -13.42 38.22 -28.45
CA GLN A 634 -12.46 38.55 -27.40
C GLN A 634 -12.72 37.67 -26.14
N ASP A 635 -11.64 37.30 -25.42
CA ASP A 635 -11.62 36.52 -24.16
C ASP A 635 -12.82 36.77 -23.22
N SER A 636 -13.16 38.04 -23.00
CA SER A 636 -14.19 38.48 -22.06
C SER A 636 -15.60 37.94 -22.37
N ARG A 637 -15.87 37.52 -23.62
CA ARG A 637 -17.19 37.04 -24.06
C ARG A 637 -17.28 35.52 -24.16
N LEU A 638 -16.17 34.81 -24.44
CA LEU A 638 -16.09 33.35 -24.26
C LEU A 638 -16.37 33.00 -22.79
N ARG A 639 -15.84 33.81 -21.87
CA ARG A 639 -16.17 33.75 -20.44
C ARG A 639 -17.67 33.93 -20.15
N ASN A 640 -18.39 34.74 -20.93
CA ASN A 640 -19.82 34.98 -20.75
C ASN A 640 -20.71 33.81 -21.16
N ILE A 641 -20.26 32.96 -22.09
CA ILE A 641 -20.95 31.70 -22.42
C ILE A 641 -20.44 30.50 -21.60
N GLY A 642 -19.57 30.75 -20.61
CA GLY A 642 -19.04 29.74 -19.69
C GLY A 642 -17.79 29.01 -20.19
N VAL A 643 -17.20 29.46 -21.30
CA VAL A 643 -15.98 28.90 -21.86
C VAL A 643 -14.77 29.63 -21.25
N ASN A 644 -14.16 29.02 -20.23
CA ASN A 644 -12.90 29.48 -19.64
C ASN A 644 -11.75 28.63 -20.18
N MET A 645 -10.85 29.24 -20.93
CA MET A 645 -9.65 28.57 -21.47
C MET A 645 -8.40 29.10 -20.78
N ALA A 646 -7.56 28.21 -20.25
CA ALA A 646 -6.22 28.57 -19.81
C ALA A 646 -5.30 28.83 -21.03
N SER A 647 -4.18 29.52 -20.81
CA SER A 647 -3.22 29.79 -21.88
C SER A 647 -2.65 28.49 -22.45
N GLY A 648 -2.83 28.25 -23.76
CA GLY A 648 -2.34 27.05 -24.44
C GLY A 648 -3.31 25.86 -24.45
N GLU A 649 -4.51 25.98 -23.85
CA GLU A 649 -5.55 24.97 -24.00
C GLU A 649 -6.29 25.12 -25.35
N THR A 650 -6.60 24.01 -26.01
CA THR A 650 -7.49 23.96 -27.17
C THR A 650 -8.88 23.50 -26.74
N LEU A 651 -9.91 24.26 -27.08
CA LEU A 651 -11.30 23.90 -26.83
C LEU A 651 -11.77 22.86 -27.84
N ASP A 652 -12.39 21.79 -27.36
CA ASP A 652 -13.15 20.84 -28.19
C ASP A 652 -14.55 21.44 -28.47
N TYR A 653 -14.80 21.82 -29.73
CA TYR A 653 -16.06 22.42 -30.14
C TYR A 653 -16.46 22.09 -31.59
N TYR A 654 -17.77 22.22 -31.83
CA TYR A 654 -18.38 22.28 -33.16
C TYR A 654 -19.00 23.65 -33.41
N LEU A 655 -18.89 24.11 -34.65
CA LEU A 655 -19.62 25.27 -35.17
C LEU A 655 -20.68 24.81 -36.14
N VAL A 656 -21.88 25.39 -36.03
CA VAL A 656 -22.97 25.14 -36.97
C VAL A 656 -23.48 26.46 -37.52
N ASN A 657 -23.37 26.62 -38.84
CA ASN A 657 -23.98 27.74 -39.54
C ASN A 657 -25.50 27.57 -39.58
N SER A 658 -26.25 28.52 -39.02
CA SER A 658 -27.70 28.37 -38.92
C SER A 658 -28.41 28.32 -40.28
N ALA A 659 -27.84 28.97 -41.30
CA ALA A 659 -28.43 29.13 -42.62
C ALA A 659 -28.06 27.96 -43.54
N THR A 660 -26.77 27.63 -43.66
CA THR A 660 -26.29 26.57 -44.57
C THR A 660 -26.35 25.17 -43.94
N LYS A 661 -26.47 25.08 -42.60
CA LYS A 661 -26.41 23.83 -41.82
C LYS A 661 -25.06 23.12 -41.86
N GLU A 662 -24.03 23.78 -42.40
CA GLU A 662 -22.66 23.27 -42.39
C GLU A 662 -22.13 23.17 -40.96
N VAL A 663 -21.44 22.07 -40.68
CA VAL A 663 -20.86 21.73 -39.38
C VAL A 663 -19.35 21.63 -39.51
N ILE A 664 -18.62 22.27 -38.61
CA ILE A 664 -17.14 22.26 -38.58
C ILE A 664 -16.67 21.90 -37.19
N HIS A 665 -15.68 21.01 -37.11
CA HIS A 665 -15.03 20.66 -35.85
C HIS A 665 -13.74 21.49 -35.67
N SER A 666 -13.38 21.73 -34.40
CA SER A 666 -12.18 22.48 -34.03
C SER A 666 -10.87 21.96 -34.66
N ASP A 667 -10.73 20.65 -34.85
CA ASP A 667 -9.54 20.03 -35.48
C ASP A 667 -9.40 20.29 -36.99
N ASP A 668 -10.49 20.69 -37.66
CA ASP A 668 -10.50 20.99 -39.09
C ASP A 668 -9.94 22.40 -39.38
N ILE A 669 -9.82 23.23 -38.34
CA ILE A 669 -9.32 24.61 -38.45
C ILE A 669 -7.78 24.58 -38.55
N PRO A 670 -7.17 25.31 -39.50
CA PRO A 670 -5.71 25.30 -39.68
C PRO A 670 -4.94 25.84 -38.45
N PRO A 671 -3.83 25.18 -38.02
CA PRO A 671 -3.01 25.62 -36.89
C PRO A 671 -2.46 27.05 -37.02
N ALA A 672 -2.20 27.52 -38.24
CA ALA A 672 -1.71 28.88 -38.51
C ALA A 672 -2.72 29.98 -38.13
N ALA A 673 -4.00 29.64 -37.90
CA ALA A 673 -4.98 30.55 -37.34
C ALA A 673 -4.81 30.73 -35.81
N HIS A 674 -4.21 29.75 -35.11
CA HIS A 674 -3.96 29.76 -33.67
C HIS A 674 -2.62 30.44 -33.32
N ASP A 675 -2.43 31.71 -33.72
CA ASP A 675 -1.22 32.45 -33.35
C ASP A 675 -1.12 32.65 -31.82
N VAL A 676 0.05 32.30 -31.29
CA VAL A 676 0.36 32.04 -29.87
C VAL A 676 0.32 33.31 -29.00
N SER A 677 0.12 34.47 -29.63
CA SER A 677 0.02 35.78 -28.97
C SER A 677 -1.42 36.23 -28.66
N ARG A 678 -2.45 35.52 -29.17
CA ARG A 678 -3.88 35.90 -29.08
C ARG A 678 -4.82 34.71 -28.81
N SER A 679 -4.42 33.79 -27.94
CA SER A 679 -4.95 32.42 -27.75
C SER A 679 -6.41 32.24 -27.27
N LYS A 680 -7.39 33.08 -27.65
CA LYS A 680 -8.73 33.08 -27.03
C LYS A 680 -9.87 33.37 -28.00
N SER A 681 -9.98 32.55 -29.04
CA SER A 681 -10.67 32.92 -30.27
C SER A 681 -11.30 31.71 -30.94
N ILE A 682 -12.55 31.85 -31.40
CA ILE A 682 -13.21 30.84 -32.24
C ILE A 682 -13.12 31.32 -33.69
N TYR A 683 -12.74 30.44 -34.62
CA TYR A 683 -12.60 30.77 -36.04
C TYR A 683 -13.70 30.10 -36.85
N TYR A 684 -14.20 30.79 -37.87
CA TYR A 684 -15.17 30.23 -38.81
C TYR A 684 -14.75 30.52 -40.27
N PRO A 685 -15.24 29.73 -41.25
CA PRO A 685 -14.87 29.91 -42.65
C PRO A 685 -15.33 31.26 -43.23
N ALA A 686 -14.48 31.86 -44.07
CA ALA A 686 -14.84 33.04 -44.87
C ALA A 686 -16.14 32.83 -45.66
N ALA A 687 -16.35 31.61 -46.15
CA ALA A 687 -17.51 31.24 -46.98
C ALA A 687 -18.86 31.45 -46.28
N TRP A 688 -18.86 31.57 -44.95
CA TRP A 688 -20.08 31.83 -44.17
C TRP A 688 -20.50 33.31 -44.17
N GLY A 689 -19.68 34.19 -44.75
CA GLY A 689 -19.92 35.64 -44.83
C GLY A 689 -19.46 36.41 -43.58
N ASP A 690 -19.80 37.70 -43.53
CA ASP A 690 -19.27 38.62 -42.50
C ASP A 690 -20.10 38.63 -41.21
N THR A 691 -21.36 38.23 -41.28
CA THR A 691 -22.29 38.19 -40.12
C THR A 691 -23.13 36.91 -40.07
N PRO A 692 -22.53 35.69 -40.11
CA PRO A 692 -23.29 34.46 -39.97
C PRO A 692 -23.90 34.33 -38.58
N THR A 693 -25.09 33.74 -38.46
CA THR A 693 -25.57 33.25 -37.17
C THR A 693 -24.98 31.87 -36.91
N ILE A 694 -24.23 31.73 -35.82
CA ILE A 694 -23.48 30.52 -35.51
C ILE A 694 -23.96 29.94 -34.17
N TYR A 695 -24.16 28.63 -34.15
CA TYR A 695 -24.26 27.88 -32.90
C TYR A 695 -22.92 27.27 -32.56
N VAL A 696 -22.53 27.37 -31.30
CA VAL A 696 -21.33 26.73 -30.76
C VAL A 696 -21.77 25.63 -29.83
N ILE A 697 -21.26 24.44 -30.09
CA ILE A 697 -21.41 23.30 -29.22
C ILE A 697 -20.04 23.03 -28.63
N HIS A 698 -19.87 23.32 -27.35
CA HIS A 698 -18.60 23.17 -26.67
C HIS A 698 -18.68 22.10 -25.59
N ARG A 699 -17.54 21.47 -25.34
CA ARG A 699 -17.37 20.48 -24.29
C ARG A 699 -16.40 21.00 -23.22
N THR A 700 -16.86 21.05 -21.97
CA THR A 700 -16.04 21.46 -20.82
C THR A 700 -15.80 20.30 -19.87
N PRO A 701 -14.55 20.04 -19.47
CA PRO A 701 -14.26 19.09 -18.39
C PRO A 701 -14.92 19.51 -17.09
N GLU A 702 -15.51 18.54 -16.39
CA GLU A 702 -16.02 18.65 -15.04
C GLU A 702 -14.90 18.38 -14.03
N ALA A 703 -15.07 18.85 -12.80
CA ALA A 703 -14.06 18.73 -11.74
C ALA A 703 -13.85 17.28 -11.25
N SER A 704 -14.81 16.36 -11.51
CA SER A 704 -14.73 14.98 -11.07
C SER A 704 -14.29 14.04 -12.21
N SER A 705 -13.42 13.09 -11.87
CA SER A 705 -13.03 12.02 -12.80
C SER A 705 -13.90 10.78 -12.67
N ILE A 706 -13.91 9.98 -13.72
CA ILE A 706 -14.51 8.64 -13.81
C ILE A 706 -13.50 7.66 -14.39
N ALA A 707 -13.66 6.38 -14.09
CA ALA A 707 -12.78 5.32 -14.59
C ALA A 707 -13.55 4.09 -15.05
N GLY A 708 -12.93 3.30 -15.92
CA GLY A 708 -13.56 2.11 -16.49
C GLY A 708 -14.71 2.46 -17.42
N GLU A 709 -15.76 1.65 -17.38
CA GLU A 709 -16.95 1.86 -18.19
C GLU A 709 -17.95 2.77 -17.48
N PHE A 710 -18.60 3.66 -18.23
CA PHE A 710 -19.54 4.65 -17.74
C PHE A 710 -20.67 4.90 -18.73
N SER A 711 -21.79 5.42 -18.21
CA SER A 711 -22.95 5.81 -19.01
C SER A 711 -22.71 7.17 -19.68
N HIS A 712 -22.94 7.24 -20.98
CA HIS A 712 -22.72 8.41 -21.81
C HIS A 712 -24.03 8.80 -22.53
N ALA A 713 -24.33 10.09 -22.57
CA ALA A 713 -25.48 10.62 -23.28
C ALA A 713 -25.06 11.32 -24.59
N GLU A 714 -25.38 10.73 -25.75
CA GLU A 714 -25.21 11.38 -27.04
C GLU A 714 -26.53 12.01 -27.49
N VAL A 715 -26.52 13.33 -27.68
CA VAL A 715 -27.69 14.09 -28.12
C VAL A 715 -27.65 14.31 -29.61
N ILE A 716 -28.72 13.90 -30.29
CA ILE A 716 -28.95 14.15 -31.73
C ILE A 716 -30.09 15.15 -31.84
N GLY A 717 -29.82 16.31 -32.45
CA GLY A 717 -30.80 17.37 -32.61
C GLY A 717 -30.18 18.60 -33.23
N THR A 718 -31.01 19.41 -33.90
CA THR A 718 -30.56 20.70 -34.43
C THR A 718 -30.20 21.64 -33.26
N PRO A 719 -29.03 22.32 -33.27
CA PRO A 719 -28.62 23.19 -32.16
C PRO A 719 -29.66 24.25 -31.76
N SER A 720 -30.38 24.81 -32.73
CA SER A 720 -31.47 25.76 -32.48
C SER A 720 -32.60 25.17 -31.62
N ASN A 721 -32.94 23.90 -31.83
CA ASN A 721 -34.00 23.21 -31.10
C ASN A 721 -33.50 22.77 -29.73
N ILE A 722 -32.25 22.31 -29.63
CA ILE A 722 -31.61 21.96 -28.35
C ILE A 722 -31.56 23.18 -27.43
N LEU A 723 -31.23 24.37 -27.95
CA LEU A 723 -31.18 25.61 -27.18
C LEU A 723 -32.56 26.01 -26.62
N LEU A 724 -33.64 25.65 -27.31
CA LEU A 724 -35.02 25.87 -26.87
C LEU A 724 -35.53 24.77 -25.91
N CYS A 725 -34.85 23.62 -25.86
CA CYS A 725 -35.21 22.52 -24.97
C CYS A 725 -34.79 22.81 -23.54
N LYS A 726 -35.78 23.01 -22.65
CA LYS A 726 -35.55 23.38 -21.24
C LYS A 726 -34.69 22.37 -20.48
N ASP A 727 -34.81 21.09 -20.81
CA ASP A 727 -34.07 20.02 -20.13
C ASP A 727 -32.62 19.94 -20.58
N LEU A 728 -32.24 20.49 -21.75
CA LEU A 728 -30.89 20.40 -22.31
C LEU A 728 -30.16 21.76 -22.41
N LYS A 729 -30.86 22.89 -22.25
CA LYS A 729 -30.29 24.24 -22.35
C LYS A 729 -29.10 24.50 -21.40
N SER A 730 -29.06 23.81 -20.26
CA SER A 730 -27.98 23.91 -19.27
C SER A 730 -26.83 22.92 -19.52
N GLY A 731 -26.89 22.19 -20.63
CA GLY A 731 -25.92 21.17 -21.01
C GLY A 731 -26.07 19.84 -20.27
N TRP A 732 -25.56 18.78 -20.87
CA TRP A 732 -25.66 17.39 -20.38
C TRP A 732 -24.27 16.75 -20.32
N LEU A 733 -24.13 15.66 -19.56
CA LEU A 733 -22.89 14.89 -19.53
C LEU A 733 -22.83 13.94 -20.74
N GLY A 734 -21.99 14.26 -21.72
CA GLY A 734 -21.84 13.42 -22.91
C GLY A 734 -21.42 14.17 -24.16
N SER A 735 -21.94 13.79 -25.33
CA SER A 735 -21.62 14.33 -26.66
C SER A 735 -22.85 14.93 -27.33
N TRP A 736 -22.60 15.80 -28.31
CA TRP A 736 -23.56 16.12 -29.37
C TRP A 736 -23.14 15.41 -30.66
N HIS A 737 -24.12 15.00 -31.47
CA HIS A 737 -23.87 14.33 -32.74
C HIS A 737 -23.87 15.32 -33.92
N PRO A 738 -22.84 15.33 -34.78
CA PRO A 738 -22.70 16.35 -35.83
C PRO A 738 -23.61 16.18 -37.06
N ILE A 739 -24.12 14.98 -37.33
CA ILE A 739 -25.04 14.76 -38.47
C ILE A 739 -26.45 15.18 -38.05
N LEU A 740 -26.88 16.34 -38.56
CA LEU A 740 -28.16 16.95 -38.23
C LEU A 740 -29.35 16.07 -38.65
N PRO A 741 -30.47 16.11 -37.90
CA PRO A 741 -31.73 15.55 -38.37
C PRO A 741 -32.28 16.31 -39.59
N ASP A 742 -32.64 15.59 -40.64
CA ASP A 742 -33.11 16.12 -41.92
C ASP A 742 -34.28 15.32 -42.52
N GLY A 743 -34.81 14.35 -41.76
CA GLY A 743 -35.86 13.42 -42.19
C GLY A 743 -35.35 12.19 -42.95
N VAL A 744 -34.07 12.14 -43.32
CA VAL A 744 -33.48 11.08 -44.14
C VAL A 744 -32.85 9.99 -43.27
N SER A 745 -33.04 8.74 -43.69
CA SER A 745 -32.35 7.61 -43.08
C SER A 745 -30.88 7.59 -43.51
N GLN A 746 -29.99 7.76 -42.54
CA GLN A 746 -28.55 7.73 -42.76
C GLN A 746 -27.84 7.19 -41.51
N PRO A 747 -26.75 6.43 -41.68
CA PRO A 747 -25.96 5.93 -40.57
C PRO A 747 -25.27 7.09 -39.85
N ARG A 748 -25.46 7.14 -38.53
CA ARG A 748 -24.85 8.12 -37.62
C ARG A 748 -23.81 7.43 -36.76
N LYS A 749 -22.53 7.74 -36.97
CA LYS A 749 -21.41 7.15 -36.22
C LYS A 749 -21.33 7.78 -34.84
N LEU A 750 -21.51 6.96 -33.80
CA LEU A 750 -21.49 7.44 -32.42
C LEU A 750 -20.09 7.98 -32.08
N SER A 751 -20.08 9.04 -31.27
CA SER A 751 -18.87 9.78 -30.90
C SER A 751 -17.86 8.96 -30.08
N ARG A 752 -18.34 7.90 -29.42
CA ARG A 752 -17.54 6.93 -28.67
C ARG A 752 -17.97 5.52 -29.01
N LYS A 753 -17.11 4.54 -28.73
CA LYS A 753 -17.45 3.13 -28.89
C LYS A 753 -18.57 2.75 -27.91
N ALA A 754 -19.77 2.54 -28.44
CA ALA A 754 -20.90 2.06 -27.67
C ALA A 754 -20.81 0.55 -27.49
N LYS A 755 -20.84 0.09 -26.24
CA LYS A 755 -20.90 -1.33 -25.88
C LYS A 755 -22.34 -1.82 -25.76
N ASP A 756 -23.18 -1.02 -25.13
CA ASP A 756 -24.61 -1.29 -24.98
C ASP A 756 -25.39 0.02 -25.00
N VAL A 757 -26.51 0.06 -25.72
CA VAL A 757 -27.40 1.22 -25.78
C VAL A 757 -28.59 0.96 -24.86
N THR A 758 -28.52 1.51 -23.66
CA THR A 758 -29.46 1.20 -22.57
C THR A 758 -30.83 1.82 -22.78
N LYS A 759 -30.90 3.06 -23.27
CA LYS A 759 -32.18 3.78 -23.44
C LYS A 759 -32.09 4.91 -24.46
N VAL A 760 -33.17 5.15 -25.18
CA VAL A 760 -33.33 6.33 -26.04
C VAL A 760 -34.48 7.18 -25.53
N TYR A 761 -34.23 8.47 -25.33
CA TYR A 761 -35.28 9.44 -25.03
C TYR A 761 -35.49 10.31 -26.26
N ARG A 762 -36.75 10.55 -26.61
CA ARG A 762 -37.13 11.37 -27.77
C ARG A 762 -38.16 12.43 -27.35
N THR A 763 -37.95 13.65 -27.80
CA THR A 763 -38.95 14.72 -27.77
C THR A 763 -39.22 15.23 -29.19
N THR A 764 -40.47 15.59 -29.44
CA THR A 764 -40.96 16.17 -30.70
C THR A 764 -41.56 17.57 -30.50
N ASP A 765 -41.47 18.10 -29.28
CA ASP A 765 -42.10 19.36 -28.84
C ASP A 765 -41.14 20.20 -28.00
N LEU A 766 -39.84 20.13 -28.32
CA LEU A 766 -38.77 20.89 -27.67
C LEU A 766 -38.66 20.63 -26.15
N GLY A 767 -38.86 19.38 -25.75
CA GLY A 767 -38.71 18.93 -24.36
C GLY A 767 -39.91 19.22 -23.46
N VAL A 768 -41.09 19.51 -24.03
CA VAL A 768 -42.32 19.57 -23.22
C VAL A 768 -42.73 18.16 -22.80
N THR A 769 -42.63 17.20 -23.73
CA THR A 769 -42.84 15.78 -23.46
C THR A 769 -41.67 14.95 -23.97
N TRP A 770 -41.35 13.89 -23.22
CA TRP A 770 -40.28 12.94 -23.54
C TRP A 770 -40.81 11.51 -23.54
N THR A 771 -40.66 10.82 -24.65
CA THR A 771 -40.98 9.39 -24.76
C THR A 771 -39.70 8.58 -24.61
N GLY A 772 -39.75 7.50 -23.82
CA GLY A 772 -38.65 6.55 -23.66
C GLY A 772 -38.83 5.34 -24.58
N HIS A 773 -37.73 4.91 -25.18
CA HIS A 773 -37.70 3.86 -26.19
C HIS A 773 -36.51 2.91 -25.95
N THR A 774 -36.66 1.65 -26.35
CA THR A 774 -35.50 0.78 -26.61
C THR A 774 -34.93 1.14 -27.98
N ILE A 775 -33.62 0.96 -28.16
CA ILE A 775 -32.97 1.32 -29.43
C ILE A 775 -33.61 0.60 -30.63
N SER A 776 -33.93 -0.70 -30.47
CA SER A 776 -34.56 -1.54 -31.49
C SER A 776 -35.97 -1.09 -31.91
N SER A 777 -36.64 -0.27 -31.09
CA SER A 777 -37.96 0.27 -31.42
C SER A 777 -37.91 1.53 -32.30
N LEU A 778 -36.75 2.17 -32.43
CA LEU A 778 -36.59 3.44 -33.18
C LEU A 778 -35.53 3.38 -34.28
N ALA A 779 -34.53 2.53 -34.13
CA ALA A 779 -33.37 2.53 -35.01
C ALA A 779 -32.72 1.15 -35.13
N VAL A 780 -31.90 1.01 -36.16
CA VAL A 780 -30.96 -0.10 -36.28
C VAL A 780 -29.63 0.37 -35.68
N PHE A 781 -29.21 -0.28 -34.59
CA PHE A 781 -27.89 -0.10 -34.00
C PHE A 781 -26.95 -1.22 -34.46
N SER A 782 -25.77 -0.83 -34.92
CA SER A 782 -24.68 -1.72 -35.29
C SER A 782 -23.54 -1.50 -34.31
N GLU A 783 -23.38 -2.40 -33.34
CA GLU A 783 -22.25 -2.35 -32.39
C GLU A 783 -20.92 -2.44 -33.15
N ARG A 784 -20.86 -3.29 -34.18
CA ARG A 784 -19.70 -3.50 -35.03
C ARG A 784 -19.24 -2.20 -35.70
N GLU A 785 -20.16 -1.50 -36.35
CA GLU A 785 -19.85 -0.28 -37.10
C GLU A 785 -19.89 0.96 -36.21
N ASN A 786 -20.34 0.82 -34.96
CA ASN A 786 -20.57 1.90 -34.03
C ASN A 786 -21.53 2.97 -34.59
N THR A 787 -22.56 2.53 -35.32
CA THR A 787 -23.52 3.42 -35.98
C THR A 787 -24.95 3.16 -35.53
N VAL A 788 -25.75 4.23 -35.50
CA VAL A 788 -27.21 4.18 -35.35
C VAL A 788 -27.89 4.73 -36.60
N SER A 789 -28.86 4.01 -37.14
CA SER A 789 -29.62 4.42 -38.32
C SER A 789 -31.12 4.47 -37.99
N PHE A 790 -31.69 5.67 -38.05
CA PHE A 790 -33.13 5.88 -37.85
C PHE A 790 -33.86 5.80 -39.20
N PRO A 791 -35.00 5.10 -39.32
CA PRO A 791 -35.77 5.04 -40.58
C PRO A 791 -36.26 6.42 -41.05
N SER A 792 -36.61 7.30 -40.11
CA SER A 792 -36.88 8.71 -40.36
C SER A 792 -36.60 9.51 -39.10
N LEU A 793 -35.85 10.61 -39.23
CA LEU A 793 -35.49 11.49 -38.12
C LEU A 793 -35.74 12.95 -38.50
N SER A 794 -36.93 13.46 -38.20
CA SER A 794 -37.34 14.84 -38.51
C SER A 794 -36.36 15.87 -37.94
N ALA A 795 -36.16 16.98 -38.67
CA ALA A 795 -35.39 18.16 -38.24
C ALA A 795 -35.84 18.74 -36.89
N ASP A 796 -37.10 18.52 -36.53
CA ASP A 796 -37.72 19.00 -35.29
C ASP A 796 -37.46 18.11 -34.07
N TYR A 797 -36.94 16.89 -34.29
CA TYR A 797 -36.75 15.93 -33.21
C TYR A 797 -35.46 16.17 -32.45
N ILE A 798 -35.51 15.93 -31.13
CA ILE A 798 -34.31 15.84 -30.29
C ILE A 798 -34.32 14.46 -29.63
N LEU A 799 -33.19 13.76 -29.75
CA LEU A 799 -32.97 12.44 -29.17
C LEU A 799 -31.79 12.49 -28.22
N MET A 800 -31.89 11.73 -27.14
CA MET A 800 -30.79 11.45 -26.22
C MET A 800 -30.58 9.94 -26.16
N LEU A 801 -29.46 9.48 -26.68
CA LEU A 801 -29.05 8.08 -26.65
C LEU A 801 -28.16 7.87 -25.43
N MET A 802 -28.62 7.01 -24.52
CA MET A 802 -27.84 6.56 -23.38
C MET A 802 -27.13 5.27 -23.74
N TYR A 803 -25.81 5.23 -23.64
CA TYR A 803 -25.03 4.03 -23.89
C TYR A 803 -23.80 3.93 -22.99
N THR A 804 -23.34 2.70 -22.76
CA THR A 804 -22.12 2.42 -22.00
C THR A 804 -20.90 2.55 -22.91
N THR A 805 -19.88 3.28 -22.45
CA THR A 805 -18.60 3.49 -23.14
C THR A 805 -17.45 3.43 -22.15
N LYS A 806 -16.21 3.30 -22.65
CA LYS A 806 -15.01 3.29 -21.82
C LYS A 806 -14.39 4.68 -21.64
N ALA A 807 -13.79 4.89 -20.47
CA ALA A 807 -12.90 6.02 -20.19
C ALA A 807 -11.60 5.93 -21.00
N ARG A 808 -10.98 7.08 -21.30
CA ARG A 808 -9.67 7.12 -22.00
C ARG A 808 -8.60 6.36 -21.21
N MET A 809 -7.79 5.59 -21.92
CA MET A 809 -6.69 4.80 -21.34
C MET A 809 -5.39 5.60 -21.28
N THR A 810 -5.28 6.62 -22.13
CA THR A 810 -4.08 7.45 -22.31
C THR A 810 -4.45 8.94 -22.31
N GLU A 811 -3.49 9.76 -21.92
CA GLU A 811 -3.53 11.22 -21.99
C GLU A 811 -2.32 11.75 -22.77
N GLY A 812 -2.38 12.98 -23.28
CA GLY A 812 -1.24 13.60 -23.96
C GLY A 812 -0.05 13.76 -23.02
N ALA A 813 1.15 13.46 -23.50
CA ALA A 813 2.37 13.51 -22.70
C ALA A 813 3.54 14.10 -23.48
N SER A 814 4.59 14.50 -22.76
CA SER A 814 5.87 14.85 -23.37
C SER A 814 6.68 13.61 -23.72
N ASN A 815 7.61 13.76 -24.67
CA ASN A 815 8.63 12.77 -24.99
C ASN A 815 9.62 12.63 -23.82
N SER A 816 9.25 11.79 -22.85
CA SER A 816 10.07 11.51 -21.68
C SER A 816 11.20 10.52 -21.97
N PRO A 817 12.31 10.57 -21.20
CA PRO A 817 13.38 9.59 -21.31
C PRO A 817 12.90 8.14 -21.17
N VAL A 818 13.38 7.26 -22.05
CA VAL A 818 13.08 5.84 -22.09
C VAL A 818 13.76 5.14 -20.91
N TYR A 819 12.95 4.55 -20.05
CA TYR A 819 13.40 3.70 -18.94
C TYR A 819 13.88 2.35 -19.48
N GLY A 820 15.09 1.92 -19.09
CA GLY A 820 15.68 0.67 -19.58
C GLY A 820 16.37 0.78 -20.95
N GLY A 821 16.47 1.99 -21.52
CA GLY A 821 17.09 2.22 -22.84
C GLY A 821 16.35 1.44 -23.93
N GLU A 822 17.08 0.79 -24.83
CA GLU A 822 16.48 0.01 -25.92
C GLU A 822 15.55 -1.12 -25.43
N LYS A 823 15.85 -1.73 -24.27
CA LYS A 823 14.99 -2.77 -23.67
C LYS A 823 13.65 -2.22 -23.17
N GLY A 824 13.58 -0.91 -22.96
CA GLY A 824 12.37 -0.19 -22.59
C GLY A 824 11.45 0.11 -23.77
N VAL A 825 11.88 -0.15 -25.00
CA VAL A 825 11.10 0.10 -26.20
C VAL A 825 10.42 -1.19 -26.64
N GLY A 826 9.13 -1.11 -26.92
CA GLY A 826 8.33 -2.23 -27.41
C GLY A 826 8.39 -2.35 -28.93
N VAL A 827 7.25 -2.73 -29.51
CA VAL A 827 7.09 -2.94 -30.96
C VAL A 827 6.13 -1.90 -31.53
N VAL A 828 6.29 -1.61 -32.83
CA VAL A 828 5.33 -0.77 -33.55
C VAL A 828 4.05 -1.58 -33.76
N HIS A 829 2.96 -1.14 -33.15
CA HIS A 829 1.65 -1.77 -33.26
C HIS A 829 0.76 -0.92 -34.16
N ALA A 830 0.24 -1.51 -35.23
CA ALA A 830 -0.70 -0.85 -36.15
C ALA A 830 -2.06 -1.54 -36.11
N THR A 831 -3.14 -0.77 -35.99
CA THR A 831 -4.50 -1.32 -35.91
C THR A 831 -5.57 -0.37 -36.48
N ALA A 832 -6.60 -0.99 -37.04
CA ALA A 832 -7.84 -0.37 -37.51
C ALA A 832 -9.07 -1.26 -37.19
N PHE A 833 -8.90 -2.24 -36.31
CA PHE A 833 -9.79 -3.39 -36.18
C PHE A 833 -10.98 -3.15 -35.26
N THR A 834 -12.16 -3.67 -35.63
CA THR A 834 -13.43 -3.41 -34.94
C THR A 834 -14.18 -4.61 -34.35
N GLN A 835 -13.87 -5.89 -34.66
CA GLN A 835 -14.71 -7.00 -34.17
C GLN A 835 -14.09 -8.39 -34.04
N GLY A 836 -14.40 -9.09 -32.93
CA GLY A 836 -14.60 -10.54 -32.91
C GLY A 836 -14.59 -11.17 -31.50
N ASP A 837 -15.74 -11.67 -31.04
CA ASP A 837 -16.00 -12.57 -29.89
C ASP A 837 -15.12 -12.42 -28.63
N ASN A 838 -15.66 -11.79 -27.59
CA ASN A 838 -15.20 -11.73 -26.18
C ASN A 838 -13.71 -11.39 -25.89
N ASN A 839 -12.82 -11.34 -26.87
CA ASN A 839 -11.38 -11.19 -26.70
C ASN A 839 -10.80 -10.01 -27.49
N TYR A 840 -11.49 -9.48 -28.52
CA TYR A 840 -10.93 -8.46 -29.43
C TYR A 840 -11.82 -7.24 -29.72
N GLN A 841 -12.75 -6.85 -28.85
CA GLN A 841 -13.46 -5.53 -28.87
C GLN A 841 -12.53 -4.30 -28.66
N SER A 842 -11.25 -4.44 -28.96
CA SER A 842 -10.15 -3.92 -28.15
C SER A 842 -9.38 -2.75 -28.75
N SER A 843 -9.26 -2.72 -30.07
CA SER A 843 -8.48 -1.68 -30.75
C SER A 843 -9.25 -0.37 -30.92
N SER A 844 -10.59 -0.39 -30.90
CA SER A 844 -11.39 0.83 -31.02
C SER A 844 -11.17 1.79 -29.84
N ASP A 845 -11.08 1.25 -28.62
CA ASP A 845 -10.80 2.05 -27.42
C ASP A 845 -9.36 2.59 -27.45
N PHE A 846 -8.40 1.79 -27.95
CA PHE A 846 -7.00 2.23 -28.13
C PHE A 846 -6.89 3.36 -29.15
N CYS A 847 -7.48 3.20 -30.34
CA CYS A 847 -7.55 4.25 -31.36
C CYS A 847 -8.25 5.51 -30.82
N TYR A 848 -9.40 5.36 -30.17
CA TYR A 848 -10.11 6.50 -29.60
C TYR A 848 -9.28 7.22 -28.53
N SER A 849 -8.54 6.47 -27.70
CA SER A 849 -7.68 7.03 -26.66
C SER A 849 -6.53 7.86 -27.22
N LEU A 850 -5.95 7.48 -28.36
CA LEU A 850 -4.83 8.17 -29.00
C LEU A 850 -5.25 9.32 -29.92
N ILE A 851 -6.26 9.10 -30.78
CA ILE A 851 -6.62 10.03 -31.87
C ILE A 851 -8.07 10.55 -31.82
N SER A 852 -8.83 10.21 -30.77
CA SER A 852 -10.24 10.61 -30.59
C SER A 852 -11.19 10.17 -31.71
N LYS A 853 -10.82 9.13 -32.45
CA LYS A 853 -11.61 8.56 -33.55
C LYS A 853 -11.90 7.10 -33.27
N VAL A 854 -13.16 6.70 -33.42
CA VAL A 854 -13.59 5.31 -33.25
C VAL A 854 -13.42 4.58 -34.58
N THR A 855 -12.71 3.46 -34.58
CA THR A 855 -12.61 2.58 -35.74
C THR A 855 -13.99 2.06 -36.14
N ASP A 856 -14.24 1.88 -37.44
CA ASP A 856 -15.49 1.38 -38.02
C ASP A 856 -15.29 0.12 -38.90
N ARG A 857 -16.34 -0.17 -39.68
CA ARG A 857 -16.55 -1.29 -40.61
C ARG A 857 -15.28 -2.04 -41.06
N TYR A 858 -15.31 -3.37 -40.87
CA TYR A 858 -14.37 -4.31 -41.48
C TYR A 858 -14.96 -4.86 -42.79
N THR A 859 -14.36 -4.47 -43.93
CA THR A 859 -14.62 -5.07 -45.25
C THR A 859 -13.54 -6.09 -45.66
N VAL A 860 -12.37 -6.09 -45.02
CA VAL A 860 -11.23 -6.99 -45.30
C VAL A 860 -10.44 -7.24 -44.00
N ALA A 861 -9.69 -8.35 -43.93
CA ALA A 861 -8.82 -8.78 -42.83
C ALA A 861 -7.75 -7.79 -42.34
N ALA A 862 -8.17 -6.67 -41.73
CA ALA A 862 -7.32 -5.71 -41.05
C ALA A 862 -7.03 -6.16 -39.60
N TYR A 863 -6.31 -7.27 -39.44
CA TYR A 863 -5.87 -7.70 -38.11
C TYR A 863 -4.81 -6.75 -37.56
N PRO A 864 -4.73 -6.55 -36.23
CA PRO A 864 -3.63 -5.80 -35.64
C PRO A 864 -2.29 -6.43 -36.02
N GLU A 865 -1.34 -5.62 -36.49
CA GLU A 865 -0.01 -6.07 -36.89
C GLU A 865 1.05 -5.49 -35.96
N ASN A 866 1.98 -6.33 -35.53
CA ASN A 866 3.20 -5.88 -34.86
C ASN A 866 4.33 -5.86 -35.90
N GLN A 867 4.80 -4.66 -36.23
CA GLN A 867 5.90 -4.46 -37.16
C GLN A 867 7.23 -4.58 -36.45
N LYS A 868 8.22 -5.11 -37.17
CA LYS A 868 9.59 -5.16 -36.66
C LYS A 868 10.20 -3.77 -36.80
N THR A 869 10.76 -3.26 -35.70
CA THR A 869 11.61 -2.07 -35.74
C THR A 869 12.87 -2.40 -36.55
N LEU A 870 13.15 -1.64 -37.60
CA LEU A 870 14.31 -1.80 -38.48
C LEU A 870 15.51 -0.99 -37.98
N SER A 871 15.26 0.22 -37.49
CA SER A 871 16.24 1.05 -36.77
C SER A 871 15.55 1.68 -35.56
N LEU A 872 16.21 1.64 -34.41
CA LEU A 872 15.78 2.34 -33.21
C LEU A 872 16.77 3.46 -32.92
N SER A 873 16.25 4.67 -32.70
CA SER A 873 17.09 5.82 -32.44
C SER A 873 16.69 6.52 -31.16
N ILE A 874 17.60 6.47 -30.20
CA ILE A 874 17.49 7.12 -28.90
C ILE A 874 18.66 8.12 -28.79
N ASN A 875 18.35 9.37 -28.48
CA ASN A 875 19.38 10.41 -28.32
C ASN A 875 20.15 10.29 -27.00
N THR A 876 21.15 11.15 -26.79
CA THR A 876 21.97 11.17 -25.57
C THR A 876 21.17 11.45 -24.29
N ASP A 877 20.02 12.11 -24.39
CA ASP A 877 19.09 12.36 -23.28
C ASP A 877 18.16 11.18 -23.01
N LYS A 878 18.40 10.04 -23.67
CA LYS A 878 17.61 8.81 -23.61
C LYS A 878 16.19 8.97 -24.16
N ARG A 879 15.93 9.92 -25.07
CA ARG A 879 14.62 10.14 -25.68
C ARG A 879 14.57 9.60 -27.11
N LEU A 880 13.40 9.19 -27.56
CA LEU A 880 13.16 8.94 -28.99
C LEU A 880 13.38 10.25 -29.78
N THR A 881 13.90 10.15 -30.99
CA THR A 881 14.20 11.32 -31.82
C THR A 881 13.46 11.29 -33.16
N ASP A 882 13.03 12.46 -33.61
CA ASP A 882 12.43 12.71 -34.93
C ASP A 882 13.45 13.35 -35.90
N ALA A 883 14.75 13.26 -35.59
CA ALA A 883 15.80 13.82 -36.43
C ALA A 883 15.90 13.03 -37.73
N LYS A 884 15.85 13.73 -38.87
CA LYS A 884 15.79 13.16 -40.22
C LYS A 884 16.86 12.08 -40.52
N GLU A 885 18.07 12.25 -40.00
CA GLU A 885 19.20 11.33 -40.23
C GLU A 885 19.24 10.15 -39.25
N ALA A 886 18.40 10.17 -38.21
CA ALA A 886 18.40 9.21 -37.11
C ALA A 886 16.99 8.93 -36.63
N ILE A 887 15.99 8.81 -37.51
CA ILE A 887 14.62 8.50 -37.10
C ILE A 887 14.43 7.00 -36.88
N THR A 888 13.52 6.63 -35.98
CA THR A 888 13.15 5.23 -35.75
C THR A 888 12.31 4.74 -36.93
N THR A 889 12.66 3.58 -37.51
CA THR A 889 11.98 3.02 -38.70
C THR A 889 11.45 1.62 -38.43
N HIS A 890 10.45 1.19 -39.20
CA HIS A 890 9.84 -0.14 -39.08
C HIS A 890 9.58 -0.80 -40.43
N THR A 891 9.30 -2.11 -40.43
CA THR A 891 8.86 -2.82 -41.63
C THR A 891 7.53 -2.26 -42.16
N PRO A 892 7.29 -2.31 -43.48
CA PRO A 892 6.06 -1.79 -44.07
C PRO A 892 4.79 -2.34 -43.42
N ILE A 893 3.86 -1.44 -43.11
CA ILE A 893 2.55 -1.77 -42.55
C ILE A 893 1.65 -2.30 -43.67
N ASN A 894 1.11 -3.52 -43.52
CA ASN A 894 0.23 -4.14 -44.50
C ASN A 894 -1.24 -4.12 -44.03
N LEU A 895 -1.71 -2.96 -43.59
CA LEU A 895 -3.10 -2.77 -43.22
C LEU A 895 -3.95 -2.45 -44.47
N SER A 896 -4.96 -3.29 -44.73
CA SER A 896 -5.96 -3.05 -45.77
C SER A 896 -7.23 -2.47 -45.17
N ILE A 897 -7.39 -1.15 -45.24
CA ILE A 897 -8.53 -0.41 -44.68
C ILE A 897 -9.30 0.35 -45.76
N ILE A 898 -10.56 0.69 -45.48
CA ILE A 898 -11.31 1.66 -46.29
C ILE A 898 -10.92 3.10 -45.89
N PRO A 899 -10.98 4.08 -46.81
CA PRO A 899 -10.55 5.46 -46.53
C PRO A 899 -11.23 6.12 -45.32
N GLU A 900 -12.48 5.76 -45.04
CA GLU A 900 -13.27 6.35 -43.95
C GLU A 900 -12.95 5.75 -42.57
N ASN A 901 -12.31 4.57 -42.51
CA ASN A 901 -12.04 3.88 -41.26
C ASN A 901 -10.78 4.46 -40.59
N PRO A 902 -10.88 5.01 -39.37
CA PRO A 902 -9.71 5.45 -38.63
C PRO A 902 -8.74 4.30 -38.35
N ALA A 903 -7.45 4.59 -38.42
CA ALA A 903 -6.39 3.65 -38.08
C ALA A 903 -5.24 4.38 -37.36
N VAL A 904 -4.42 3.65 -36.62
CA VAL A 904 -3.28 4.21 -35.89
C VAL A 904 -2.11 3.25 -35.90
N LYS A 905 -0.88 3.78 -35.97
CA LYS A 905 0.33 3.10 -35.53
C LYS A 905 0.85 3.71 -34.24
N ALA A 906 1.40 2.89 -33.36
CA ALA A 906 1.98 3.34 -32.11
C ALA A 906 3.20 2.50 -31.71
N LEU A 907 4.29 3.17 -31.32
CA LEU A 907 5.44 2.55 -30.67
C LEU A 907 5.35 2.79 -29.16
N ASN A 908 5.22 1.72 -28.38
CA ASN A 908 5.20 1.83 -26.93
C ASN A 908 6.62 1.90 -26.34
N TYR A 909 6.80 2.66 -25.25
CA TYR A 909 8.07 2.73 -24.53
C TYR A 909 7.86 3.05 -23.05
N ASN A 910 8.71 2.50 -22.19
CA ASN A 910 8.61 2.62 -20.74
C ASN A 910 9.20 3.95 -20.28
N VAL A 911 8.55 4.62 -19.32
CA VAL A 911 9.05 5.87 -18.74
C VAL A 911 8.87 5.90 -17.23
N LEU A 912 9.70 6.68 -16.54
CA LEU A 912 9.61 6.89 -15.10
C LEU A 912 9.28 8.33 -14.75
N ASN A 913 8.29 8.50 -13.88
CA ASN A 913 7.98 9.78 -13.23
C ASN A 913 7.99 9.57 -11.72
N ASN A 914 8.88 10.21 -10.98
CA ASN A 914 9.00 10.10 -9.52
C ASN A 914 9.04 8.65 -9.00
N GLN A 915 9.86 7.81 -9.65
CA GLN A 915 10.02 6.37 -9.37
C GLN A 915 8.78 5.51 -9.63
N GLN A 916 7.73 6.07 -10.26
CA GLN A 916 6.60 5.31 -10.77
C GLN A 916 6.75 5.00 -12.25
N GLY A 917 6.41 3.77 -12.63
CA GLY A 917 6.46 3.31 -14.02
C GLY A 917 5.20 3.65 -14.81
N PHE A 918 5.37 4.09 -16.05
CA PHE A 918 4.32 4.33 -17.04
C PHE A 918 4.72 3.76 -18.41
N VAL A 919 3.72 3.53 -19.27
CA VAL A 919 3.92 3.25 -20.69
C VAL A 919 3.51 4.49 -21.49
N ASN A 920 4.43 4.97 -22.32
CA ASN A 920 4.18 6.00 -23.33
C ASN A 920 4.01 5.37 -24.72
N TYR A 921 3.39 6.12 -25.63
CA TYR A 921 3.15 5.77 -27.02
C TYR A 921 3.52 6.95 -27.91
N ALA A 922 4.47 6.74 -28.82
CA ALA A 922 4.65 7.62 -29.99
C ALA A 922 3.72 7.12 -31.09
N TYR A 923 2.72 7.92 -31.47
CA TYR A 923 1.61 7.47 -32.34
C TYR A 923 1.43 8.34 -33.58
N THR A 924 0.83 7.76 -34.62
CA THR A 924 0.44 8.44 -35.86
C THR A 924 -0.86 7.84 -36.39
N GLU A 925 -1.82 8.68 -36.73
CA GLU A 925 -3.02 8.31 -37.48
C GLU A 925 -2.64 7.81 -38.88
N LEU A 926 -3.27 6.74 -39.32
CA LEU A 926 -3.10 6.16 -40.65
C LEU A 926 -4.37 6.36 -41.47
N LYS A 927 -4.21 6.66 -42.76
CA LYS A 927 -5.31 6.80 -43.73
C LYS A 927 -5.01 6.02 -45.00
N ALA A 928 -6.05 5.56 -45.69
CA ALA A 928 -5.94 4.97 -47.01
C ALA A 928 -6.58 5.90 -48.05
N GLU A 929 -6.01 5.99 -49.26
CA GLU A 929 -6.63 6.72 -50.38
C GLU A 929 -7.81 5.95 -50.99
N ALA A 930 -7.67 4.63 -51.07
CA ALA A 930 -8.66 3.72 -51.59
C ALA A 930 -8.53 2.35 -50.94
N LEU A 931 -9.60 1.56 -51.00
CA LEU A 931 -9.58 0.18 -50.51
C LEU A 931 -8.49 -0.63 -51.24
N GLY A 932 -7.55 -1.17 -50.47
CA GLY A 932 -6.44 -2.00 -50.99
C GLY A 932 -5.23 -1.22 -51.51
N ALA A 933 -5.22 0.11 -51.44
CA ALA A 933 -4.10 0.97 -51.88
C ALA A 933 -2.95 1.07 -50.86
N GLY A 934 -3.03 0.34 -49.74
CA GLY A 934 -2.12 0.52 -48.60
C GLY A 934 -2.51 1.73 -47.73
N VAL A 935 -1.87 1.85 -46.58
CA VAL A 935 -1.99 3.03 -45.71
C VAL A 935 -0.89 4.04 -46.06
N GLY A 936 -1.20 5.33 -46.02
CA GLY A 936 -0.23 6.42 -46.21
C GLY A 936 0.77 6.42 -45.06
N ASP A 937 1.88 5.72 -45.24
CA ASP A 937 2.86 5.47 -44.19
C ASP A 937 4.29 5.53 -44.72
N ASP A 938 5.08 6.42 -44.14
CA ASP A 938 6.49 6.64 -44.50
C ASP A 938 7.46 5.66 -43.84
N ASN A 939 6.94 4.64 -43.13
CA ASN A 939 7.70 3.65 -42.36
C ASN A 939 8.54 4.25 -41.20
N GLN A 940 8.21 5.46 -40.75
CA GLN A 940 8.94 6.19 -39.70
C GLN A 940 8.08 6.46 -38.45
N ILE A 941 8.69 6.44 -37.27
CA ILE A 941 8.02 6.85 -36.03
C ILE A 941 8.33 8.31 -35.74
N HIS A 942 7.31 9.15 -35.93
CA HIS A 942 7.37 10.56 -35.62
C HIS A 942 6.96 10.81 -34.17
N ILE A 943 7.59 11.81 -33.56
CA ILE A 943 7.36 12.11 -32.15
C ILE A 943 7.36 13.61 -31.90
N VAL A 944 6.36 14.05 -31.13
CA VAL A 944 6.21 15.42 -30.66
C VAL A 944 5.53 15.39 -29.30
N ASP A 945 5.81 16.39 -28.47
CA ASP A 945 5.13 16.55 -27.19
C ASP A 945 3.63 16.82 -27.42
N GLY A 946 2.77 16.07 -26.73
CA GLY A 946 1.33 16.17 -26.87
C GLY A 946 0.84 15.67 -28.23
N LYS A 947 0.30 16.58 -29.04
CA LYS A 947 -0.38 16.29 -30.33
C LYS A 947 0.02 17.34 -31.36
N SER A 948 0.24 16.92 -32.60
CA SER A 948 0.41 17.79 -33.76
C SER A 948 -0.20 17.14 -35.01
N THR A 949 -0.10 17.80 -36.16
CA THR A 949 -0.58 17.29 -37.45
C THR A 949 0.50 17.37 -38.52
N ARG A 950 0.50 16.42 -39.45
CA ARG A 950 1.40 16.39 -40.62
C ARG A 950 0.67 15.85 -41.84
N LEU A 951 1.32 15.90 -43.00
CA LEU A 951 0.88 15.16 -44.19
C LEU A 951 1.52 13.76 -44.17
N ASP A 952 0.74 12.75 -44.54
CA ASP A 952 1.24 11.40 -44.81
C ASP A 952 1.75 11.25 -46.26
N ASP A 953 2.21 10.05 -46.63
CA ASP A 953 2.74 9.75 -47.96
C ASP A 953 1.69 9.84 -49.09
N ASN A 954 0.41 9.81 -48.73
CA ASN A 954 -0.73 10.02 -49.61
C ASN A 954 -1.15 11.50 -49.67
N GLY A 955 -0.41 12.40 -49.00
CA GLY A 955 -0.73 13.82 -48.92
C GLY A 955 -1.96 14.14 -48.05
N ALA A 956 -2.46 13.19 -47.26
CA ALA A 956 -3.57 13.39 -46.34
C ALA A 956 -3.08 13.96 -44.99
N LYS A 957 -3.84 14.90 -44.41
CA LYS A 957 -3.57 15.43 -43.07
C LYS A 957 -3.86 14.36 -42.02
N VAL A 958 -2.85 14.00 -41.22
CA VAL A 958 -2.91 13.00 -40.13
C VAL A 958 -2.45 13.59 -38.80
N ILE A 959 -2.98 13.06 -37.70
CA ILE A 959 -2.60 13.40 -36.33
C ILE A 959 -1.41 12.54 -35.89
N TYR A 960 -0.43 13.11 -35.20
CA TYR A 960 0.65 12.34 -34.55
C TYR A 960 1.02 12.98 -33.21
N GLY A 961 1.65 12.22 -32.32
CA GLY A 961 1.94 12.73 -30.98
C GLY A 961 2.54 11.72 -30.02
N THR A 962 2.60 12.14 -28.75
CA THR A 962 3.03 11.32 -27.62
C THR A 962 1.89 11.24 -26.59
N ALA A 963 1.55 10.03 -26.18
CA ALA A 963 0.56 9.77 -25.14
C ALA A 963 1.13 8.88 -24.03
N GLN A 964 0.60 8.99 -22.81
CA GLN A 964 0.98 8.19 -21.64
C GLN A 964 -0.27 7.54 -21.05
N ILE A 965 -0.16 6.34 -20.46
CA ILE A 965 -1.25 5.73 -19.68
C ILE A 965 -1.64 6.62 -18.48
N VAL A 966 -2.93 6.72 -18.19
CA VAL A 966 -3.45 7.72 -17.22
C VAL A 966 -3.17 7.39 -15.73
N GLU A 967 -2.84 6.14 -15.40
CA GLU A 967 -2.42 5.75 -14.05
C GLU A 967 -1.07 5.00 -14.07
N PRO A 968 -0.19 5.25 -13.08
CA PRO A 968 1.07 4.52 -12.97
C PRO A 968 0.83 3.04 -12.68
N LEU A 969 1.78 2.22 -13.10
CA LEU A 969 1.74 0.77 -12.88
C LEU A 969 2.16 0.36 -11.46
N GLY A 970 3.04 1.15 -10.84
CA GLY A 970 3.66 0.80 -9.56
C GLY A 970 5.01 1.47 -9.41
N TRP A 971 5.87 0.88 -8.57
CA TRP A 971 7.15 1.46 -8.17
C TRP A 971 8.33 0.72 -8.78
N ILE A 972 9.38 1.44 -9.14
CA ILE A 972 10.68 0.81 -9.45
C ILE A 972 11.48 0.64 -8.18
N LYS A 973 12.08 -0.54 -8.01
CA LYS A 973 13.07 -0.74 -6.96
C LYS A 973 14.36 -0.05 -7.37
N ASN A 974 14.78 0.96 -6.61
CA ASN A 974 16.12 1.52 -6.80
C ASN A 974 17.13 0.50 -6.27
N ASP A 975 17.71 -0.29 -7.17
CA ASP A 975 18.94 -1.03 -6.88
C ASP A 975 20.04 0.03 -6.73
N LYS A 976 20.26 0.50 -5.50
CA LYS A 976 21.41 1.35 -5.17
C LYS A 976 22.69 0.54 -5.13
#